data_AF-A0A402CSW7-F1
#
_entry.id   AF-A0A402CSW7-F1
#
_cell.length_a   1.000
_cell.length_b   1.000
_cell.length_c   1.000
_cell.angle_alpha   90.00
_cell.angle_beta   90.00
_cell.angle_gamma   90.00
#
_symmetry.space_group_name_H-M   'P 1'
#
loop_
_entity.id
_entity.type
_entity.pdbx_description
1 polymer ?
#
loop_
_entity_poly.entity_id
_entity_poly.type
_entity_poly.pdbx_seq_one_letter_code
_entity_poly.pdbx_strand_id
1 'polypeptide(L)'
;MISIPASRRHRTLALAGALALLSISAGHSAFAETRNATAWERLWKNDDAGAKRTFKSALATNPKDADALRGLGWIACNADDKQGALQLWSRSIALAPGDWTTEGLWHCVTTLDDRSSRHEYAEAAARAILASPKASPSLKESALVIVADADEQRGAGAKGDAERSSLQYIRNWNIAGPFENVSHSGFDKPFAPEQELDFQKSMTGRDGMNLNWRRLALISREGTCEVSVSIGDNLEDILYAVTAIQSASDQEATLSFERSGAAKLFCNGKPVFSSDAYVDSRNIDDPALIPVHLRKGWNTLLVKLADDPSVAANYRLRVLGANGAPLPLGGGASVDPAHASGAVDGAAAEPGALPVALVAAMQPHLDSVEGALLLSDALETMHDYRQAETVVRKAIEAHPDCGALHWQLSQTLSDDSRTDDARAERETARGLNGHLALAELNAVMIDHSEDPATDQIAQTKALRGRFPASSDITWWLAGVYEDAKLSADAFKTAKEEIALSGGSADVLRLVGMYRDADRNTDAAALLKPALAKDPANVALLDKWAEILGQRDDSAPAIAAYRRLITLDPGTAGHDADLAALYTGQGDGARAVETLKTALLKQPQDADLYSQLGDALQEAHQAKPALAAYQQAIMLDPSQVSLRAKMDALSGRKPVIDLAPALPSPSLKNLPADSASVTMLLDEGREVVYPDYATVTRYHQVVRVNDEAGAAAFRSYPLNRTTGSATLTVEQARVTKADGKIENASNDEDGASANFPSLVAGDTIDVTYRVEDYQKGGLAHQFWGEWYFNDFDQHVKTSRFALITPKDMKFQVQAHGSVPQASDRTMGGWRVQEWRASDEAPLKLEKGGGAMNDSAVWLDFSSIPDWASIVRWYQDLSKPRTQPDDAIRTRAAILTKDAHTDSEKIKAIEAYVAKDIQYQSSPFRMSAFVPTEGKQVIREHYGDCKDKAALLTAMLASVGVKSEMVLLSPRNYGVTPYLPSPRFAHAIALVQTPDGPRYIDATADKMGYGDLPYGDQDVPALLIDDKASDLTKIPALPIDDNGMNVVYTGKLASNGDLDGALALTATGNWGWVLRSAFQSVTRDKQDDLLRSVATSLFKTLTYKSGSVEKLDDPNAPLVMRIAYHADHYASVAGNFLLAPLPWGAGGTPQHPDDLMSNGERKQDLEMGLSRGSYHSTVSLELPAGYAVQDLQPLVEQKSDWGNYRANYRVDGNTLYADQLSTVTSYRIAAADVPKLVEYLKTTNSDSSKQFVLKKP
;
A
#
# COMPACT_ATOMS: atom_id res chain seq x y z
N MET A 1 53.36 -41.06 4.09
CA MET A 1 53.89 -40.88 2.72
C MET A 1 53.39 -39.51 2.26
N ILE A 2 54.19 -38.44 2.45
CA ILE A 2 55.03 -37.79 1.42
C ILE A 2 54.13 -37.34 0.24
N SER A 3 53.89 -36.07 -0.09
CA SER A 3 54.74 -34.87 -0.05
C SER A 3 53.96 -33.54 -0.10
N ILE A 4 54.46 -32.54 0.63
CA ILE A 4 54.33 -31.07 0.42
C ILE A 4 55.67 -30.63 -0.24
N PRO A 5 55.77 -29.64 -1.17
CA PRO A 5 55.93 -28.20 -0.81
C PRO A 5 55.39 -27.16 -1.85
N ALA A 6 54.70 -26.09 -1.38
CA ALA A 6 55.21 -24.71 -1.16
C ALA A 6 55.00 -23.76 -2.36
N SER A 7 54.79 -22.45 -2.26
CA SER A 7 54.42 -21.49 -1.20
C SER A 7 54.45 -20.08 -1.81
N ARG A 8 53.55 -19.17 -1.40
CA ARG A 8 53.71 -17.71 -1.14
C ARG A 8 52.30 -17.13 -0.86
N ARG A 9 51.81 -16.96 0.38
CA ARG A 9 52.05 -15.88 1.39
C ARG A 9 51.92 -14.48 0.74
N HIS A 10 51.05 -13.55 1.14
CA HIS A 10 50.63 -12.99 2.45
C HIS A 10 49.39 -12.08 2.18
N ARG A 11 48.46 -11.70 3.08
CA ARG A 11 48.39 -11.53 4.54
C ARG A 11 46.89 -11.41 4.92
N THR A 12 46.45 -12.20 5.89
CA THR A 12 45.21 -12.01 6.66
C THR A 12 45.63 -11.95 8.13
N LEU A 13 44.89 -11.17 8.93
CA LEU A 13 45.02 -10.89 10.38
C LEU A 13 45.96 -9.76 10.81
N ALA A 14 45.33 -8.63 11.17
CA ALA A 14 45.67 -7.84 12.34
C ALA A 14 44.43 -7.06 12.81
N LEU A 15 43.60 -7.65 13.69
CA LEU A 15 42.89 -6.95 14.78
C LEU A 15 42.31 -7.96 15.79
N ALA A 16 43.19 -8.79 16.35
CA ALA A 16 42.92 -9.58 17.55
C ALA A 16 44.27 -9.80 18.26
N GLY A 17 44.56 -9.00 19.29
CA GLY A 17 45.77 -9.14 20.10
C GLY A 17 46.50 -7.84 20.41
N ALA A 18 45.88 -7.00 21.25
CA ALA A 18 46.62 -6.09 22.12
C ALA A 18 45.83 -5.90 23.43
N LEU A 19 45.83 -6.93 24.30
CA LEU A 19 45.69 -6.83 25.77
C LEU A 19 45.70 -8.22 26.42
N ALA A 20 46.89 -8.85 26.50
CA ALA A 20 47.22 -9.85 27.53
C ALA A 20 48.72 -10.17 27.48
N LEU A 21 49.56 -9.32 28.08
CA LEU A 21 50.80 -9.67 28.81
C LEU A 21 51.44 -8.39 29.39
N LEU A 22 50.77 -7.83 30.39
CA LEU A 22 51.40 -7.21 31.56
C LEU A 22 50.56 -7.62 32.77
N SER A 23 50.71 -8.87 33.18
CA SER A 23 50.30 -9.32 34.49
C SER A 23 51.32 -8.83 35.52
N ILE A 24 50.80 -8.22 36.60
CA ILE A 24 51.47 -7.87 37.85
C ILE A 24 52.29 -6.57 37.82
N SER A 25 51.58 -5.45 37.78
CA SER A 25 51.69 -4.50 38.88
C SER A 25 50.28 -4.14 39.32
N ALA A 26 49.91 -4.57 40.53
CA ALA A 26 48.82 -3.97 41.27
C ALA A 26 49.10 -2.46 41.36
N GLY A 27 48.47 -1.72 40.47
CA GLY A 27 48.52 -0.28 40.40
C GLY A 27 47.10 0.14 40.12
N HIS A 28 46.37 0.41 41.20
CA HIS A 28 45.09 1.10 41.21
C HIS A 28 45.13 2.23 40.19
N SER A 29 44.63 2.01 38.97
CA SER A 29 44.24 3.11 38.10
C SER A 29 42.99 3.65 38.76
N ALA A 30 43.18 4.74 39.50
CA ALA A 30 42.15 5.43 40.25
C ALA A 30 40.88 5.57 39.39
N PHE A 31 39.89 4.71 39.66
CA PHE A 31 38.53 5.19 39.67
C PHE A 31 38.58 6.41 40.58
N ALA A 32 38.44 7.60 40.01
CA ALA A 32 37.97 8.71 40.80
C ALA A 32 36.70 8.19 41.47
N GLU A 33 36.75 7.95 42.78
CA GLU A 33 35.58 7.63 43.58
C GLU A 33 34.54 8.68 43.19
N THR A 34 33.53 8.28 42.42
CA THR A 34 32.41 9.16 42.14
C THR A 34 31.85 9.50 43.52
N ARG A 35 31.87 10.79 43.87
CA ARG A 35 31.42 11.27 45.20
C ARG A 35 30.00 10.78 45.53
N ASN A 36 29.26 10.32 44.53
CA ASN A 36 27.90 9.79 44.61
C ASN A 36 27.78 8.29 44.24
N ALA A 37 28.83 7.47 44.33
CA ALA A 37 28.78 6.03 43.94
C ALA A 37 27.60 5.27 44.57
N THR A 38 27.32 5.50 45.85
CA THR A 38 26.17 4.90 46.56
C THR A 38 24.81 5.36 46.00
N ALA A 39 24.73 6.55 45.41
CA ALA A 39 23.50 7.06 44.80
C ALA A 39 23.24 6.41 43.43
N TRP A 40 24.29 6.27 42.61
CA TRP A 40 24.21 5.57 41.33
C TRP A 40 23.87 4.08 41.48
N GLU A 41 24.48 3.40 42.47
CA GLU A 41 24.15 2.00 42.76
C GLU A 41 22.67 1.83 43.14
N ARG A 42 22.13 2.77 43.92
CA ARG A 42 20.69 2.77 44.28
C ARG A 42 19.80 2.99 43.07
N LEU A 43 20.14 3.95 42.21
CA LEU A 43 19.38 4.24 41.00
C LEU A 43 19.29 3.01 40.09
N TRP A 44 20.42 2.37 39.81
CA TRP A 44 20.46 1.19 38.94
C TRP A 44 19.92 -0.10 39.58
N LYS A 45 19.70 -0.09 40.91
CA LYS A 45 18.94 -1.10 41.66
C LYS A 45 17.48 -0.69 41.91
N ASN A 46 16.96 0.24 41.11
CA ASN A 46 15.55 0.67 41.11
C ASN A 46 15.09 1.37 42.43
N ASP A 47 16.01 1.95 43.22
CA ASP A 47 15.73 2.78 44.41
C ASP A 47 15.83 4.28 44.08
N ASP A 48 14.96 4.76 43.19
CA ASP A 48 14.90 6.16 42.76
C ASP A 48 14.72 7.13 43.94
N ALA A 49 13.89 6.77 44.93
CA ALA A 49 13.63 7.60 46.10
C ALA A 49 14.85 7.73 47.03
N GLY A 50 15.61 6.65 47.22
CA GLY A 50 16.88 6.66 47.96
C GLY A 50 17.98 7.40 47.20
N ALA A 51 18.12 7.15 45.90
CA ALA A 51 19.07 7.85 45.04
C ALA A 51 18.81 9.37 45.03
N LYS A 52 17.54 9.79 44.87
CA LYS A 52 17.11 11.19 44.89
C LYS A 52 17.49 11.90 46.19
N ARG A 53 17.32 11.24 47.35
CA ARG A 53 17.72 11.80 48.65
C ARG A 53 19.23 12.01 48.73
N THR A 54 20.02 11.03 48.28
CA THR A 54 21.48 11.10 48.29
C THR A 54 22.00 12.20 47.36
N PHE A 55 21.53 12.26 46.11
CA PHE A 55 21.94 13.30 45.16
C PHE A 55 21.52 14.71 45.62
N LYS A 56 20.33 14.88 46.19
CA LYS A 56 19.91 16.17 46.78
C LYS A 56 20.80 16.58 47.96
N SER A 57 21.24 15.63 48.79
CA SER A 57 22.18 15.90 49.88
C SER A 57 23.55 16.33 49.36
N ALA A 58 24.03 15.71 48.27
CA ALA A 58 25.26 16.12 47.59
C ALA A 58 25.15 17.57 47.07
N LEU A 59 24.03 17.94 46.43
CA LEU A 59 23.80 19.31 45.95
C LEU A 59 23.64 20.34 47.06
N ALA A 60 23.07 19.96 48.21
CA ALA A 60 23.03 20.85 49.38
C ALA A 60 24.44 21.17 49.90
N THR A 61 25.38 20.25 49.71
CA THR A 61 26.79 20.40 50.12
C THR A 61 27.61 21.12 49.03
N ASN A 62 27.39 20.78 47.76
CA ASN A 62 28.03 21.37 46.60
C ASN A 62 26.98 21.67 45.51
N PRO A 63 26.47 22.92 45.42
CA PRO A 63 25.47 23.29 44.41
C PRO A 63 25.95 23.21 42.95
N LYS A 64 27.25 22.94 42.73
CA LYS A 64 27.90 22.77 41.42
C LYS A 64 28.33 21.31 41.15
N ASP A 65 27.74 20.34 41.86
CA ASP A 65 28.03 18.93 41.65
C ASP A 65 27.33 18.42 40.38
N ALA A 66 28.08 18.36 39.27
CA ALA A 66 27.56 17.95 37.96
C ALA A 66 27.08 16.48 37.97
N ASP A 67 27.77 15.60 38.70
CA ASP A 67 27.42 14.18 38.81
C ASP A 67 26.08 14.00 39.55
N ALA A 68 25.83 14.78 40.61
CA ALA A 68 24.54 14.76 41.31
C ALA A 68 23.38 15.35 40.48
N LEU A 69 23.64 16.37 39.66
CA LEU A 69 22.64 16.89 38.71
C LEU A 69 22.30 15.84 37.64
N ARG A 70 23.31 15.14 37.11
CA ARG A 70 23.14 14.07 36.11
C ARG A 70 22.25 12.94 36.62
N GLY A 71 22.54 12.43 37.82
CA GLY A 71 21.73 11.38 38.44
C GLY A 71 20.30 11.81 38.77
N LEU A 72 20.08 13.07 39.18
CA LEU A 72 18.72 13.60 39.35
C LEU A 72 17.97 13.75 38.03
N GLY A 73 18.68 14.04 36.93
CA GLY A 73 18.08 14.09 35.59
C GLY A 73 17.56 12.72 35.14
N TRP A 74 18.31 11.63 35.37
CA TRP A 74 17.80 10.27 35.12
C TRP A 74 16.57 9.93 35.94
N ILE A 75 16.52 10.34 37.21
CA ILE A 75 15.33 10.14 38.07
C ILE A 75 14.12 10.94 37.55
N ALA A 76 14.36 12.15 37.01
CA ALA A 76 13.31 12.93 36.37
C ALA A 76 12.83 12.23 35.08
N CYS A 77 13.74 11.72 34.25
CA CYS A 77 13.44 10.94 33.06
C CYS A 77 12.60 9.68 33.37
N ASN A 78 12.98 8.90 34.39
CA ASN A 78 12.20 7.72 34.84
C ASN A 78 10.76 8.08 35.22
N ALA A 79 10.57 9.25 35.83
CA ALA A 79 9.28 9.77 36.25
C ALA A 79 8.50 10.49 35.13
N ASP A 80 9.03 10.50 33.90
CA ASP A 80 8.52 11.25 32.75
C ASP A 80 8.39 12.78 33.01
N ASP A 81 9.29 13.32 33.84
CA ASP A 81 9.46 14.76 34.09
C ASP A 81 10.48 15.34 33.09
N LYS A 82 10.05 15.53 31.84
CA LYS A 82 10.88 15.98 30.71
C LYS A 82 11.58 17.30 31.00
N GLN A 83 10.84 18.33 31.45
CA GLN A 83 11.40 19.63 31.80
C GLN A 83 12.44 19.54 32.92
N GLY A 84 12.14 18.77 33.98
CA GLY A 84 13.08 18.53 35.07
C GLY A 84 14.37 17.89 34.58
N ALA A 85 14.27 16.87 33.72
CA ALA A 85 15.42 16.20 33.12
C ALA A 85 16.27 17.17 32.26
N LEU A 86 15.63 17.92 31.35
CA LEU A 86 16.27 18.94 30.50
C LEU A 86 17.04 19.99 31.31
N GLN A 87 16.41 20.53 32.35
CA GLN A 87 17.02 21.54 33.21
C GLN A 87 18.25 20.99 33.95
N LEU A 88 18.14 19.77 34.49
CA LEU A 88 19.20 19.13 35.28
C LEU A 88 20.38 18.70 34.41
N TRP A 89 20.12 18.05 33.27
CA TRP A 89 21.14 17.60 32.33
C TRP A 89 21.86 18.77 31.66
N SER A 90 21.14 19.79 31.20
CA SER A 90 21.77 21.00 30.66
C SER A 90 22.68 21.67 31.68
N ARG A 91 22.23 21.81 32.93
CA ARG A 91 23.06 22.40 33.99
C ARG A 91 24.28 21.53 34.34
N SER A 92 24.16 20.20 34.27
CA SER A 92 25.28 19.28 34.44
C SER A 92 26.33 19.48 33.35
N ILE A 93 25.91 19.50 32.09
CA ILE A 93 26.77 19.76 30.92
C ILE A 93 27.47 21.11 31.04
N ALA A 94 26.74 22.17 31.43
CA ALA A 94 27.31 23.50 31.59
C ALA A 94 28.45 23.56 32.64
N LEU A 95 28.37 22.72 33.68
CA LEU A 95 29.37 22.65 34.75
C LEU A 95 30.57 21.76 34.40
N ALA A 96 30.37 20.76 33.54
CA ALA A 96 31.39 19.80 33.13
C ALA A 96 31.32 19.48 31.61
N PRO A 97 31.58 20.44 30.71
CA PRO A 97 31.41 20.29 29.25
C PRO A 97 32.51 19.48 28.56
N GLY A 98 33.26 18.69 29.32
CA GLY A 98 34.30 17.79 28.81
C GLY A 98 34.33 16.47 29.58
N ASP A 99 33.21 16.16 30.24
CA ASP A 99 32.95 14.84 30.84
C ASP A 99 32.62 13.85 29.72
N TRP A 100 32.86 12.56 29.97
CA TRP A 100 32.61 11.53 28.96
C TRP A 100 31.11 11.38 28.65
N THR A 101 30.22 11.74 29.58
CA THR A 101 28.76 11.71 29.33
C THR A 101 28.26 12.91 28.55
N THR A 102 29.08 13.94 28.31
CA THR A 102 28.59 15.19 27.70
C THR A 102 27.97 14.94 26.33
N GLU A 103 28.59 14.11 25.49
CA GLU A 103 28.08 13.78 24.15
C GLU A 103 26.70 13.10 24.22
N GLY A 104 26.56 12.03 25.01
CA GLY A 104 25.31 11.30 25.15
C GLY A 104 24.20 12.11 25.82
N LEU A 105 24.51 12.85 26.89
CA LEU A 105 23.51 13.71 27.54
C LEU A 105 23.10 14.89 26.66
N TRP A 106 24.03 15.42 25.86
CA TRP A 106 23.71 16.47 24.91
C TRP A 106 22.73 15.93 23.86
N HIS A 107 22.97 14.73 23.32
CA HIS A 107 22.02 14.02 22.46
C HIS A 107 20.64 13.96 23.08
N CYS A 108 20.52 13.45 24.31
CA CYS A 108 19.23 13.39 25.02
C CYS A 108 18.61 14.79 25.19
N VAL A 109 19.36 15.80 25.64
CA VAL A 109 18.88 17.20 25.75
C VAL A 109 18.38 17.72 24.40
N THR A 110 18.99 17.29 23.30
CA THR A 110 18.59 17.62 21.93
C THR A 110 17.57 16.67 21.31
N THR A 111 16.97 15.74 22.05
CA THR A 111 15.89 14.88 21.54
C THR A 111 14.66 14.83 22.44
N LEU A 112 14.77 15.13 23.74
CA LEU A 112 13.71 14.93 24.75
C LEU A 112 12.45 15.80 24.63
N ASP A 113 12.50 16.97 23.99
CA ASP A 113 11.37 17.92 23.95
C ASP A 113 11.40 18.84 22.72
N ASP A 114 10.27 19.50 22.44
CA ASP A 114 10.03 20.45 21.35
C ASP A 114 11.08 21.58 21.33
N ARG A 115 11.34 22.14 20.14
CA ARG A 115 12.41 23.12 19.91
C ARG A 115 12.31 24.31 20.86
N SER A 116 11.12 24.83 21.17
CA SER A 116 11.00 26.11 21.91
C SER A 116 11.42 26.05 23.40
N SER A 117 11.09 24.98 24.13
CA SER A 117 11.46 24.80 25.55
C SER A 117 12.93 24.42 25.73
N ARG A 118 13.50 23.68 24.78
CA ARG A 118 14.91 23.24 24.79
C ARG A 118 15.89 24.40 24.89
N HIS A 119 15.66 25.49 24.16
CA HIS A 119 16.62 26.60 24.07
C HIS A 119 16.80 27.33 25.41
N GLU A 120 15.73 27.49 26.20
CA GLU A 120 15.79 28.15 27.51
C GLU A 120 16.77 27.41 28.46
N TYR A 121 16.75 26.08 28.44
CA TYR A 121 17.58 25.27 29.33
C TYR A 121 18.95 24.94 28.75
N ALA A 122 19.05 24.70 27.44
CA ALA A 122 20.25 24.20 26.79
C ALA A 122 21.29 25.28 26.45
N GLU A 123 20.93 26.57 26.36
CA GLU A 123 21.87 27.61 25.92
C GLU A 123 23.12 27.71 26.82
N ALA A 124 22.95 27.67 28.15
CA ALA A 124 24.08 27.75 29.06
C ALA A 124 25.05 26.56 28.88
N ALA A 125 24.48 25.37 28.61
CA ALA A 125 25.23 24.17 28.29
C ALA A 125 25.94 24.30 26.94
N ALA A 126 25.24 24.80 25.92
CA ALA A 126 25.75 25.04 24.58
C ALA A 126 26.96 25.99 24.60
N ARG A 127 26.86 27.12 25.30
CA ARG A 127 27.96 28.08 25.45
C ARG A 127 29.16 27.47 26.19
N ALA A 128 28.92 26.61 27.17
CA ALA A 128 29.99 25.90 27.88
C ALA A 128 30.69 24.86 26.98
N ILE A 129 29.94 24.14 26.14
CA ILE A 129 30.47 23.23 25.12
C ILE A 129 31.37 23.99 24.13
N LEU A 130 30.89 25.12 23.59
CA LEU A 130 31.66 25.94 22.65
C LEU A 130 32.98 26.44 23.25
N ALA A 131 32.99 26.75 24.55
CA ALA A 131 34.19 27.18 25.28
C ALA A 131 35.13 26.01 25.66
N SER A 132 34.67 24.75 25.57
CA SER A 132 35.43 23.58 26.00
C SER A 132 36.46 23.16 24.95
N PRO A 133 37.76 23.05 25.29
CA PRO A 133 38.76 22.50 24.37
C PRO A 133 38.63 20.98 24.20
N LYS A 134 37.87 20.31 25.07
CA LYS A 134 37.65 18.85 25.04
C LYS A 134 36.40 18.42 24.26
N ALA A 135 35.47 19.35 23.99
CA ALA A 135 34.28 19.05 23.20
C ALA A 135 34.65 18.70 21.76
N SER A 136 34.03 17.65 21.22
CA SER A 136 34.25 17.22 19.84
C SER A 136 33.76 18.27 18.84
N PRO A 137 34.23 18.23 17.58
CA PRO A 137 33.72 19.10 16.53
C PRO A 137 32.19 19.01 16.33
N SER A 138 31.62 17.80 16.36
CA SER A 138 30.18 17.56 16.21
C SER A 138 29.38 18.16 17.36
N LEU A 139 29.86 17.99 18.60
CA LEU A 139 29.21 18.55 19.79
C LEU A 139 29.22 20.09 19.77
N LYS A 140 30.34 20.69 19.35
CA LYS A 140 30.46 22.16 19.22
C LYS A 140 29.52 22.72 18.17
N GLU A 141 29.33 22.01 17.08
CA GLU A 141 28.37 22.39 16.05
C GLU A 141 26.95 22.40 16.57
N SER A 142 26.50 21.29 17.16
CA SER A 142 25.13 21.18 17.68
C SER A 142 24.87 22.26 18.74
N ALA A 143 25.86 22.54 19.59
CA ALA A 143 25.82 23.67 20.51
C ALA A 143 25.77 25.05 19.84
N LEU A 144 26.43 25.26 18.70
CA LEU A 144 26.42 26.54 18.00
C LEU A 144 25.03 26.87 17.44
N VAL A 145 24.29 25.87 16.97
CA VAL A 145 22.91 26.03 16.48
C VAL A 145 22.02 26.54 17.60
N ILE A 146 22.04 25.89 18.78
CA ILE A 146 21.25 26.30 19.94
C ILE A 146 21.59 27.73 20.40
N VAL A 147 22.87 28.12 20.34
CA VAL A 147 23.28 29.47 20.71
C VAL A 147 22.78 30.52 19.72
N ALA A 148 22.85 30.23 18.42
CA ALA A 148 22.39 31.15 17.39
C ALA A 148 20.87 31.38 17.47
N ASP A 149 20.11 30.32 17.70
CA ASP A 149 18.64 30.36 17.87
C ASP A 149 18.26 31.19 19.11
N ALA A 150 18.95 30.99 20.23
CA ALA A 150 18.73 31.76 21.46
C ALA A 150 19.05 33.25 21.30
N ASP A 151 20.10 33.61 20.54
CA ASP A 151 20.43 35.02 20.26
C ASP A 151 19.42 35.66 19.30
N GLU A 152 18.85 34.90 18.37
CA GLU A 152 17.75 35.37 17.50
C GLU A 152 16.47 35.66 18.28
N GLN A 153 16.04 34.76 19.19
CA GLN A 153 14.86 34.97 20.04
C GLN A 153 14.94 36.25 20.88
N ARG A 154 16.14 36.73 21.19
CA ARG A 154 16.37 37.99 21.92
C ARG A 154 16.46 39.24 21.03
N GLY A 155 16.24 39.10 19.73
CA GLY A 155 16.35 40.19 18.76
C GLY A 155 17.79 40.51 18.35
N ALA A 156 18.76 39.63 18.61
CA ALA A 156 20.15 39.77 18.17
C ALA A 156 20.45 38.96 16.88
N GLY A 157 19.51 38.97 15.92
CA GLY A 157 19.56 38.13 14.71
C GLY A 157 20.87 38.21 13.93
N ALA A 158 21.47 39.39 13.78
CA ALA A 158 22.76 39.54 13.08
C ALA A 158 23.91 38.75 13.73
N LYS A 159 23.86 38.51 15.04
CA LYS A 159 24.85 37.72 15.76
C LYS A 159 24.62 36.22 15.54
N GLY A 160 23.36 35.77 15.65
CA GLY A 160 22.98 34.40 15.32
C GLY A 160 23.31 34.04 13.87
N ASP A 161 23.07 34.95 12.93
CA ASP A 161 23.40 34.77 11.51
C ASP A 161 24.91 34.62 11.28
N ALA A 162 25.73 35.38 12.01
CA ALA A 162 27.19 35.26 11.95
C ALA A 162 27.69 33.93 12.53
N GLU A 163 27.11 33.48 13.64
CA GLU A 163 27.39 32.19 14.27
C GLU A 163 27.02 31.03 13.32
N ARG A 164 25.81 31.03 12.74
CA ARG A 164 25.40 30.02 11.74
C ARG A 164 26.26 30.05 10.48
N SER A 165 26.61 31.23 9.99
CA SER A 165 27.46 31.38 8.79
C SER A 165 28.86 30.80 8.97
N SER A 166 29.35 30.69 10.20
CA SER A 166 30.66 30.10 10.50
C SER A 166 30.74 28.58 10.25
N LEU A 167 29.60 27.89 10.18
CA LEU A 167 29.52 26.45 9.85
C LEU A 167 29.82 26.15 8.37
N GLN A 168 29.77 27.16 7.50
CA GLN A 168 30.10 27.09 6.07
C GLN A 168 29.37 25.98 5.28
N TYR A 169 28.07 25.80 5.54
CA TYR A 169 27.23 24.95 4.70
C TYR A 169 27.25 25.39 3.23
N ILE A 170 27.24 24.42 2.32
CA ILE A 170 27.16 24.69 0.89
C ILE A 170 25.75 25.15 0.57
N ARG A 171 25.63 26.38 0.08
CA ARG A 171 24.35 27.02 -0.25
C ARG A 171 24.08 27.23 -1.74
N ASN A 172 24.98 26.78 -2.62
CA ASN A 172 24.81 26.98 -4.05
C ASN A 172 24.55 25.64 -4.73
N TRP A 173 23.29 25.35 -5.02
CA TRP A 173 22.85 24.10 -5.63
C TRP A 173 21.96 24.34 -6.85
N ASN A 174 22.09 23.48 -7.85
CA ASN A 174 21.06 23.28 -8.87
C ASN A 174 20.31 21.99 -8.56
N ILE A 175 19.02 21.97 -8.79
CA ILE A 175 18.15 20.80 -8.57
C ILE A 175 17.47 20.37 -9.85
N ALA A 176 17.11 19.09 -9.91
CA ALA A 176 16.30 18.48 -10.94
C ALA A 176 15.38 17.43 -10.32
N GLY A 177 14.13 17.40 -10.77
CA GLY A 177 13.07 16.52 -10.27
C GLY A 177 11.70 17.16 -10.52
N PRO A 178 10.59 16.44 -10.25
CA PRO A 178 10.56 15.10 -9.66
C PRO A 178 10.76 13.99 -10.69
N PHE A 179 11.44 12.92 -10.30
CA PHE A 179 11.55 11.66 -11.06
C PHE A 179 10.74 10.56 -10.36
N GLU A 180 10.28 9.57 -11.13
CA GLU A 180 9.44 8.48 -10.62
C GLU A 180 10.08 7.74 -9.43
N ASN A 181 9.37 7.62 -8.30
CA ASN A 181 9.77 6.77 -7.17
C ASN A 181 8.62 5.93 -6.60
N VAL A 182 7.61 5.62 -7.41
CA VAL A 182 6.44 4.85 -6.95
C VAL A 182 6.88 3.53 -6.33
N SER A 183 6.34 3.22 -5.14
CA SER A 183 6.72 2.08 -4.33
C SER A 183 8.23 2.01 -4.03
N HIS A 184 8.88 3.16 -3.90
CA HIS A 184 10.33 3.33 -3.66
C HIS A 184 11.24 2.72 -4.75
N SER A 185 10.71 2.42 -5.94
CA SER A 185 11.45 1.79 -7.04
C SER A 185 12.55 2.69 -7.66
N GLY A 186 12.45 4.01 -7.46
CA GLY A 186 13.34 5.00 -8.05
C GLY A 186 14.72 5.07 -7.38
N PHE A 187 14.85 4.65 -6.12
CA PHE A 187 16.09 4.81 -5.36
C PHE A 187 17.30 4.13 -6.03
N ASP A 188 17.11 2.92 -6.57
CA ASP A 188 18.15 2.16 -7.27
C ASP A 188 18.17 2.34 -8.79
N LYS A 189 17.14 2.98 -9.36
CA LYS A 189 17.04 3.27 -10.78
C LYS A 189 17.90 4.49 -11.14
N PRO A 190 18.87 4.39 -12.06
CA PRO A 190 19.67 5.53 -12.48
C PRO A 190 18.85 6.43 -13.42
N PHE A 191 18.63 7.69 -13.02
CA PHE A 191 18.02 8.70 -13.88
C PHE A 191 19.07 9.53 -14.63
N ALA A 192 18.62 10.41 -15.53
CA ALA A 192 19.50 11.23 -16.37
C ALA A 192 20.62 11.96 -15.59
N PRO A 193 20.36 12.56 -14.40
CA PRO A 193 21.41 13.20 -13.60
C PRO A 193 22.55 12.29 -13.15
N GLU A 194 22.33 10.97 -13.04
CA GLU A 194 23.38 9.99 -12.73
C GLU A 194 24.17 9.57 -13.97
N GLN A 195 23.66 9.82 -15.18
CA GLN A 195 24.32 9.37 -16.41
C GLN A 195 25.16 10.49 -17.03
N GLU A 196 24.61 11.70 -17.04
CA GLU A 196 25.21 12.87 -17.68
C GLU A 196 24.75 14.16 -16.99
N LEU A 197 25.70 15.02 -16.62
CA LEU A 197 25.43 16.36 -16.06
C LEU A 197 25.49 17.42 -17.18
N ASP A 198 24.43 17.48 -18.00
CA ASP A 198 24.23 18.52 -19.01
C ASP A 198 23.11 19.50 -18.59
N PHE A 199 23.48 20.74 -18.29
CA PHE A 199 22.56 21.79 -17.84
C PHE A 199 21.75 22.43 -18.96
N GLN A 200 22.05 22.14 -20.23
CA GLN A 200 21.32 22.66 -21.40
C GLN A 200 20.30 21.66 -21.96
N LYS A 201 20.44 20.39 -21.60
CA LYS A 201 19.59 19.30 -22.07
C LYS A 201 18.41 19.11 -21.10
N SER A 202 17.20 19.11 -21.65
CA SER A 202 16.02 18.77 -20.87
C SER A 202 15.95 17.27 -20.58
N MET A 203 15.33 16.93 -19.46
CA MET A 203 15.23 15.58 -18.89
C MET A 203 13.76 15.16 -18.78
N THR A 204 13.48 13.86 -18.82
CA THR A 204 12.13 13.34 -18.58
C THR A 204 11.98 12.99 -17.10
N GLY A 205 11.06 13.65 -16.42
CA GLY A 205 10.68 13.42 -15.02
C GLY A 205 9.51 12.45 -14.86
N ARG A 206 8.93 12.43 -13.66
CA ARG A 206 7.67 11.74 -13.34
C ARG A 206 6.57 12.18 -14.30
N ASP A 207 5.65 11.26 -14.61
CA ASP A 207 4.51 11.51 -15.51
C ASP A 207 4.93 12.02 -16.91
N GLY A 208 6.19 11.81 -17.32
CA GLY A 208 6.74 12.29 -18.59
C GLY A 208 7.02 13.80 -18.65
N MET A 209 6.99 14.50 -17.51
CA MET A 209 7.26 15.94 -17.42
C MET A 209 8.62 16.31 -17.99
N ASN A 210 8.69 17.44 -18.69
CA ASN A 210 9.97 17.95 -19.18
C ASN A 210 10.66 18.80 -18.10
N LEU A 211 11.78 18.30 -17.59
CA LEU A 211 12.56 18.89 -16.52
C LEU A 211 13.81 19.59 -17.06
N ASN A 212 14.20 20.68 -16.41
CA ASN A 212 15.50 21.32 -16.61
C ASN A 212 16.16 21.53 -15.25
N TRP A 213 17.48 21.62 -15.23
CA TRP A 213 18.20 22.06 -14.05
C TRP A 213 17.78 23.49 -13.69
N ARG A 214 17.49 23.70 -12.41
CA ARG A 214 17.16 25.03 -11.87
C ARG A 214 17.95 25.29 -10.61
N ARG A 215 18.15 26.56 -10.27
CA ARG A 215 18.77 26.93 -9.00
C ARG A 215 17.84 26.54 -7.86
N LEU A 216 18.38 25.91 -6.82
CA LEU A 216 17.68 25.73 -5.56
C LEU A 216 17.36 27.12 -4.99
N ALA A 217 16.08 27.45 -4.92
CA ALA A 217 15.61 28.73 -4.40
C ALA A 217 15.58 28.74 -2.87
N LEU A 218 15.27 27.60 -2.27
CA LEU A 218 15.00 27.48 -0.85
C LEU A 218 16.16 26.83 -0.10
N ILE A 219 16.81 27.66 0.69
CA ILE A 219 17.80 27.22 1.66
C ILE A 219 17.46 27.90 2.96
N SER A 220 17.19 27.09 3.97
CA SER A 220 16.84 27.57 5.30
C SER A 220 17.97 28.42 5.88
N ARG A 221 17.67 29.21 6.92
CA ARG A 221 18.70 30.00 7.60
C ARG A 221 19.77 29.12 8.25
N GLU A 222 19.40 27.89 8.61
CA GLU A 222 20.26 26.84 9.16
C GLU A 222 21.15 26.19 8.08
N GLY A 223 20.91 26.51 6.80
CA GLY A 223 21.65 25.94 5.67
C GLY A 223 21.04 24.66 5.09
N THR A 224 19.84 24.28 5.54
CA THR A 224 19.09 23.14 5.00
C THR A 224 18.66 23.42 3.58
N CYS A 225 19.03 22.53 2.67
CA CYS A 225 18.58 22.54 1.29
C CYS A 225 17.19 21.90 1.25
N GLU A 226 16.17 22.73 1.07
CA GLU A 226 14.76 22.33 1.07
C GLU A 226 14.32 21.88 -0.33
N VAL A 227 14.80 20.71 -0.75
CA VAL A 227 14.65 20.25 -2.14
C VAL A 227 13.23 19.81 -2.44
N SER A 228 12.61 19.05 -1.54
CA SER A 228 11.24 18.54 -1.72
C SER A 228 10.23 19.68 -1.83
N VAL A 229 10.32 20.65 -0.91
CA VAL A 229 9.48 21.86 -0.93
C VAL A 229 9.72 22.70 -2.20
N SER A 230 10.94 22.74 -2.74
CA SER A 230 11.24 23.47 -3.98
C SER A 230 10.72 22.79 -5.25
N ILE A 231 10.31 21.52 -5.16
CA ILE A 231 9.84 20.73 -6.30
C ILE A 231 8.32 20.64 -6.34
N GLY A 232 7.65 20.65 -5.18
CA GLY A 232 6.19 20.63 -5.08
C GLY A 232 5.68 19.21 -4.90
N ASP A 233 4.75 19.07 -3.96
CA ASP A 233 4.13 17.84 -3.45
C ASP A 233 5.12 16.84 -2.82
N ASN A 234 5.16 16.78 -1.47
CA ASN A 234 5.84 15.71 -0.72
C ASN A 234 5.22 14.34 -1.08
N LEU A 235 5.66 13.78 -2.20
CA LEU A 235 5.21 12.52 -2.77
C LEU A 235 6.36 11.52 -2.74
N GLU A 236 6.07 10.26 -3.09
CA GLU A 236 7.13 9.28 -3.37
C GLU A 236 7.85 9.65 -4.68
N ASP A 237 8.82 10.59 -4.61
CA ASP A 237 9.58 11.10 -5.76
C ASP A 237 11.12 10.97 -5.57
N ILE A 238 11.86 10.89 -6.68
CA ILE A 238 13.32 11.02 -6.70
C ILE A 238 13.69 12.45 -7.09
N LEU A 239 14.61 13.03 -6.33
CA LEU A 239 15.10 14.39 -6.51
C LEU A 239 16.63 14.39 -6.60
N TYR A 240 17.19 15.27 -7.42
CA TYR A 240 18.64 15.47 -7.52
C TYR A 240 19.05 16.89 -7.17
N ALA A 241 20.20 17.03 -6.54
CA ALA A 241 20.87 18.30 -6.34
C ALA A 241 22.35 18.21 -6.70
N VAL A 242 22.88 19.19 -7.42
CA VAL A 242 24.27 19.23 -7.89
C VAL A 242 24.94 20.57 -7.60
N THR A 243 26.23 20.50 -7.27
CA THR A 243 27.11 21.66 -7.11
C THR A 243 28.55 21.29 -7.48
N ALA A 244 29.40 22.31 -7.66
CA ALA A 244 30.84 22.16 -7.80
C ALA A 244 31.57 22.96 -6.73
N ILE A 245 32.57 22.36 -6.08
CA ILE A 245 33.42 23.00 -5.08
C ILE A 245 34.86 23.13 -5.56
N GLN A 246 35.53 24.22 -5.22
CA GLN A 246 36.93 24.42 -5.60
C GLN A 246 37.89 24.12 -4.44
N SER A 247 38.75 23.12 -4.62
CA SER A 247 39.85 22.82 -3.69
C SER A 247 41.15 23.48 -4.15
N ALA A 248 41.85 24.15 -3.23
CA ALA A 248 43.11 24.84 -3.52
C ALA A 248 44.29 23.89 -3.81
N SER A 249 44.20 22.65 -3.33
CA SER A 249 45.21 21.59 -3.49
C SER A 249 44.55 20.22 -3.58
N ASP A 250 45.30 19.22 -4.05
CA ASP A 250 44.93 17.83 -3.85
C ASP A 250 45.02 17.52 -2.34
N GLN A 251 43.92 17.11 -1.72
CA GLN A 251 43.85 16.87 -0.27
C GLN A 251 42.74 15.90 0.12
N GLU A 252 42.97 15.19 1.23
CA GLU A 252 41.90 14.45 1.91
C GLU A 252 40.98 15.44 2.64
N ALA A 253 39.68 15.20 2.54
CA ALA A 253 38.64 15.96 3.21
C ALA A 253 37.55 15.01 3.74
N THR A 254 36.63 15.54 4.52
CA THR A 254 35.46 14.80 4.99
C THR A 254 34.21 15.59 4.64
N LEU A 255 33.24 14.96 3.96
CA LEU A 255 31.92 15.54 3.76
C LEU A 255 31.08 15.24 5.00
N SER A 256 30.55 16.29 5.61
CA SER A 256 29.53 16.19 6.66
C SER A 256 28.19 16.26 5.95
N PHE A 257 27.47 15.15 5.90
CA PHE A 257 26.22 15.02 5.14
C PHE A 257 25.08 14.61 6.06
N GLU A 258 24.14 15.54 6.24
CA GLU A 258 22.96 15.39 7.09
C GLU A 258 21.75 15.36 6.17
N ARG A 259 20.81 14.43 6.40
CA ARG A 259 19.73 14.19 5.44
C ARG A 259 18.48 13.67 6.12
N SER A 260 17.34 13.99 5.54
CA SER A 260 16.07 13.31 5.76
C SER A 260 15.67 12.53 4.52
N GLY A 261 14.91 11.44 4.72
CA GLY A 261 14.60 10.50 3.65
C GLY A 261 15.83 9.69 3.20
N ALA A 262 15.66 8.84 2.19
CA ALA A 262 16.76 8.04 1.66
C ALA A 262 17.66 8.88 0.74
N ALA A 263 18.97 8.60 0.70
CA ALA A 263 19.90 9.40 -0.08
C ALA A 263 21.12 8.63 -0.63
N LYS A 264 21.63 9.09 -1.78
CA LYS A 264 22.95 8.74 -2.31
C LYS A 264 23.76 10.03 -2.54
N LEU A 265 25.04 10.00 -2.20
CA LEU A 265 25.97 11.11 -2.47
C LEU A 265 27.07 10.63 -3.40
N PHE A 266 27.38 11.45 -4.40
CA PHE A 266 28.44 11.19 -5.37
C PHE A 266 29.46 12.34 -5.33
N CYS A 267 30.74 12.01 -5.38
CA CYS A 267 31.86 12.94 -5.50
C CYS A 267 32.65 12.64 -6.76
N ASN A 268 32.79 13.62 -7.67
CA ASN A 268 33.45 13.48 -8.96
C ASN A 268 32.94 12.27 -9.77
N GLY A 269 31.63 12.05 -9.75
CA GLY A 269 30.98 10.93 -10.43
C GLY A 269 31.15 9.59 -9.72
N LYS A 270 31.74 9.50 -8.53
CA LYS A 270 31.80 8.23 -7.79
C LYS A 270 30.84 8.28 -6.61
N PRO A 271 29.96 7.30 -6.42
CA PRO A 271 29.16 7.23 -5.20
C PRO A 271 30.09 7.06 -4.00
N VAL A 272 29.88 7.90 -3.00
CA VAL A 272 30.64 7.93 -1.74
C VAL A 272 29.75 7.65 -0.53
N PHE A 273 28.43 7.63 -0.70
CA PHE A 273 27.44 7.27 0.33
C PHE A 273 26.16 6.75 -0.33
N SER A 274 25.52 5.77 0.32
CA SER A 274 24.21 5.25 -0.06
C SER A 274 23.49 4.74 1.20
N SER A 275 22.27 5.20 1.42
CA SER A 275 21.37 4.73 2.48
C SER A 275 19.93 4.78 1.99
N ASP A 276 19.25 3.64 1.99
CA ASP A 276 17.82 3.47 1.67
C ASP A 276 16.89 3.76 2.87
N ALA A 277 17.45 3.95 4.07
CA ALA A 277 16.68 4.32 5.26
C ALA A 277 16.04 5.71 5.14
N TYR A 278 14.73 5.82 5.39
CA TYR A 278 14.01 7.10 5.42
C TYR A 278 14.05 7.73 6.83
N VAL A 279 15.08 8.56 7.08
CA VAL A 279 15.28 9.20 8.39
C VAL A 279 14.43 10.47 8.52
N ASP A 280 13.75 10.64 9.64
CA ASP A 280 12.88 11.79 9.93
C ASP A 280 13.64 13.13 9.87
N SER A 281 13.02 14.15 9.26
CA SER A 281 13.47 15.54 9.23
C SER A 281 13.78 16.16 10.60
N ARG A 282 13.17 15.67 11.67
CA ARG A 282 13.44 16.08 13.06
C ARG A 282 14.82 15.61 13.56
N ASN A 283 15.43 14.64 12.88
CA ASN A 283 16.70 14.00 13.24
C ASN A 283 17.85 14.37 12.27
N ILE A 284 17.72 15.44 11.48
CA ILE A 284 18.79 15.92 10.56
C ILE A 284 20.08 16.31 11.32
N ASP A 285 20.06 16.45 12.64
CA ASP A 285 21.18 16.98 13.42
C ASP A 285 22.37 16.01 13.63
N ASP A 286 22.34 14.78 13.09
CA ASP A 286 23.47 13.83 13.13
C ASP A 286 24.10 13.59 11.73
N PRO A 287 25.28 14.15 11.43
CA PRO A 287 25.92 14.03 10.13
C PRO A 287 26.58 12.67 9.87
N ALA A 288 26.33 12.10 8.68
CA ALA A 288 27.22 11.09 8.11
C ALA A 288 28.56 11.73 7.72
N LEU A 289 29.66 11.25 8.29
CA LEU A 289 31.01 11.72 8.00
C LEU A 289 31.68 10.85 6.93
N ILE A 290 31.79 11.39 5.72
CA ILE A 290 32.18 10.64 4.52
C ILE A 290 33.58 11.09 4.07
N PRO A 291 34.63 10.27 4.24
CA PRO A 291 35.96 10.62 3.78
C PRO A 291 36.03 10.64 2.25
N VAL A 292 36.60 11.69 1.69
CA VAL A 292 36.76 11.88 0.24
C VAL A 292 38.10 12.50 -0.12
N HIS A 293 38.60 12.17 -1.31
CA HIS A 293 39.74 12.83 -1.90
C HIS A 293 39.30 13.96 -2.83
N LEU A 294 39.65 15.21 -2.50
CA LEU A 294 39.39 16.37 -3.35
C LEU A 294 40.60 16.66 -4.24
N ARG A 295 40.35 16.71 -5.55
CA ARG A 295 41.37 17.10 -6.54
C ARG A 295 41.61 18.60 -6.49
N LYS A 296 42.83 19.05 -6.78
CA LYS A 296 43.12 20.46 -7.01
C LYS A 296 42.25 21.00 -8.14
N GLY A 297 41.52 22.08 -7.89
CA GLY A 297 40.55 22.65 -8.81
C GLY A 297 39.10 22.26 -8.47
N TRP A 298 38.25 22.17 -9.48
CA TRP A 298 36.82 21.90 -9.30
C TRP A 298 36.53 20.42 -9.06
N ASN A 299 35.65 20.15 -8.10
CA ASN A 299 35.14 18.83 -7.76
C ASN A 299 33.62 18.89 -7.74
N THR A 300 32.95 17.92 -8.34
CA THR A 300 31.49 17.87 -8.43
C THR A 300 30.90 17.07 -7.28
N LEU A 301 29.84 17.57 -6.67
CA LEU A 301 29.02 16.84 -5.70
C LEU A 301 27.60 16.71 -6.26
N LEU A 302 27.08 15.49 -6.31
CA LEU A 302 25.71 15.18 -6.72
C LEU A 302 25.02 14.42 -5.59
N VAL A 303 23.83 14.87 -5.21
CA VAL A 303 22.96 14.24 -4.21
C VAL A 303 21.75 13.67 -4.95
N LYS A 304 21.44 12.40 -4.72
CA LYS A 304 20.15 11.80 -5.02
C LYS A 304 19.38 11.66 -3.73
N LEU A 305 18.13 12.10 -3.72
CA LEU A 305 17.21 12.04 -2.59
C LEU A 305 15.98 11.23 -3.03
N ALA A 306 15.49 10.38 -2.14
CA ALA A 306 14.17 9.79 -2.28
C ALA A 306 13.25 10.37 -1.22
N ASP A 307 12.21 11.01 -1.70
CA ASP A 307 11.15 11.61 -0.91
C ASP A 307 10.08 10.58 -0.57
N ASP A 308 9.35 10.82 0.53
CA ASP A 308 8.23 10.01 0.99
C ASP A 308 7.17 10.91 1.63
N PRO A 309 5.86 10.61 1.47
CA PRO A 309 4.80 11.41 2.07
C PRO A 309 4.92 11.61 3.58
N SER A 310 5.57 10.68 4.29
CA SER A 310 5.81 10.77 5.73
C SER A 310 7.07 11.56 6.10
N VAL A 311 8.03 11.73 5.17
CA VAL A 311 9.33 12.33 5.44
C VAL A 311 9.82 13.10 4.20
N ALA A 312 9.69 14.44 4.25
CA ALA A 312 10.24 15.33 3.24
C ALA A 312 11.76 15.17 3.11
N ALA A 313 12.29 14.88 1.92
CA ALA A 313 13.71 14.68 1.68
C ALA A 313 14.48 16.02 1.55
N ASN A 314 15.29 16.33 2.56
CA ASN A 314 16.08 17.54 2.68
C ASN A 314 17.49 17.18 3.15
N TYR A 315 18.45 18.09 3.00
CA TYR A 315 19.81 17.82 3.47
C TYR A 315 20.61 19.07 3.82
N ARG A 316 21.67 18.90 4.62
CA ARG A 316 22.77 19.86 4.82
C ARG A 316 24.07 19.20 4.42
N LEU A 317 24.94 19.96 3.76
CA LEU A 317 26.25 19.45 3.35
C LEU A 317 27.33 20.51 3.49
N ARG A 318 28.49 20.10 4.02
CA ARG A 318 29.70 20.94 4.10
C ARG A 318 30.96 20.09 4.01
N VAL A 319 32.10 20.77 3.87
CA VAL A 319 33.41 20.14 3.71
C VAL A 319 34.29 20.45 4.91
N LEU A 320 34.81 19.41 5.55
CA LEU A 320 35.69 19.50 6.72
C LEU A 320 37.13 19.14 6.33
N GLY A 321 38.09 19.84 6.95
CA GLY A 321 39.51 19.49 6.89
C GLY A 321 39.87 18.40 7.90
N ALA A 322 41.14 17.96 7.89
CA ALA A 322 41.64 16.88 8.75
C ALA A 322 41.52 17.14 10.28
N ASN A 323 41.29 18.38 10.69
CA ASN A 323 41.07 18.78 12.09
C ASN A 323 39.58 18.87 12.47
N GLY A 324 38.67 18.50 11.57
CA GLY A 324 37.21 18.61 11.76
C GLY A 324 36.66 20.03 11.65
N ALA A 325 37.48 21.03 11.31
CA ALA A 325 37.02 22.39 11.07
C ALA A 325 36.57 22.56 9.60
N PRO A 326 35.66 23.51 9.30
CA PRO A 326 35.29 23.83 7.91
C PRO A 326 36.51 24.11 7.04
N LEU A 327 36.58 23.45 5.89
CA LEU A 327 37.67 23.59 4.92
C LEU A 327 37.43 24.83 4.04
N PRO A 328 38.34 25.81 4.01
CA PRO A 328 38.18 26.99 3.16
C PRO A 328 38.24 26.60 1.67
N LEU A 329 37.12 26.73 0.96
CA LEU A 329 37.02 26.49 -0.48
C LEU A 329 37.47 27.75 -1.23
N GLY A 330 38.64 27.72 -1.88
CA GLY A 330 39.37 28.88 -2.42
C GLY A 330 38.64 29.75 -3.47
N GLY A 331 37.47 29.31 -3.94
CA GLY A 331 36.52 30.09 -4.76
C GLY A 331 35.06 29.89 -4.38
N GLY A 332 34.77 29.21 -3.26
CA GLY A 332 33.42 28.81 -2.85
C GLY A 332 32.83 27.64 -3.65
N ALA A 333 31.51 27.46 -3.50
CA ALA A 333 30.72 26.52 -4.30
C ALA A 333 30.06 27.24 -5.48
N SER A 334 30.01 26.59 -6.64
CA SER A 334 29.46 27.11 -7.89
C SER A 334 28.48 26.13 -8.52
N VAL A 335 27.45 26.67 -9.16
CA VAL A 335 26.48 25.93 -9.97
C VAL A 335 26.77 26.05 -11.47
N ASP A 336 27.94 26.61 -11.83
CA ASP A 336 28.34 26.79 -13.23
C ASP A 336 28.53 25.44 -13.92
N PRO A 337 27.79 25.16 -15.02
CA PRO A 337 27.90 23.93 -15.80
C PRO A 337 29.33 23.58 -16.22
N ALA A 338 30.20 24.58 -16.46
CA ALA A 338 31.58 24.36 -16.87
C ALA A 338 32.42 23.66 -15.78
N HIS A 339 31.99 23.72 -14.53
CA HIS A 339 32.71 23.19 -13.36
C HIS A 339 32.06 21.95 -12.74
N ALA A 340 30.84 21.60 -13.17
CA ALA A 340 30.04 20.50 -12.62
C ALA A 340 29.88 19.32 -13.59
N SER A 341 30.69 19.22 -14.66
CA SER A 341 30.55 18.20 -15.71
C SER A 341 31.41 16.95 -15.46
N GLY A 342 30.82 15.76 -15.60
CA GLY A 342 31.51 14.48 -15.51
C GLY A 342 30.54 13.28 -15.56
N ALA A 343 31.01 12.13 -16.05
CA ALA A 343 30.25 10.87 -16.03
C ALA A 343 30.33 10.22 -14.63
N VAL A 344 29.26 9.55 -14.20
CA VAL A 344 29.19 8.85 -12.91
C VAL A 344 29.49 7.36 -13.12
N ASP A 345 30.39 6.79 -12.30
CA ASP A 345 30.66 5.35 -12.21
C ASP A 345 29.62 4.68 -11.29
N GLY A 346 28.89 3.69 -11.80
CA GLY A 346 27.78 3.02 -11.08
C GLY A 346 28.16 1.94 -10.05
N ALA A 347 29.36 1.95 -9.47
CA ALA A 347 29.76 0.95 -8.47
C ALA A 347 29.20 1.31 -7.09
N ALA A 348 28.56 0.38 -6.37
CA ALA A 348 27.97 0.66 -5.05
C ALA A 348 28.99 1.22 -4.03
N ALA A 349 28.61 2.27 -3.30
CA ALA A 349 29.37 2.79 -2.16
C ALA A 349 29.19 1.87 -0.94
N GLU A 350 30.20 1.78 -0.08
CA GLU A 350 29.99 1.17 1.24
C GLU A 350 29.09 2.05 2.11
N PRO A 351 28.25 1.47 2.99
CA PRO A 351 27.43 2.23 3.92
C PRO A 351 28.30 3.21 4.73
N GLY A 352 27.92 4.48 4.75
CA GLY A 352 28.63 5.49 5.53
C GLY A 352 28.66 5.11 7.00
N ALA A 353 29.85 5.11 7.59
CA ALA A 353 30.08 4.73 8.98
C ALA A 353 29.29 5.62 9.96
N LEU A 354 28.88 4.99 11.07
CA LEU A 354 28.32 5.61 12.27
C LEU A 354 29.07 6.89 12.68
N PRO A 355 28.44 7.81 13.43
CA PRO A 355 29.11 8.97 14.00
C PRO A 355 30.28 8.50 14.87
N VAL A 356 31.48 8.59 14.32
CA VAL A 356 32.70 8.05 14.94
C VAL A 356 32.93 8.69 16.31
N ALA A 357 32.47 9.93 16.53
CA ALA A 357 32.71 10.67 17.77
C ALA A 357 31.85 10.20 18.96
N LEU A 358 30.53 10.06 18.80
CA LEU A 358 29.63 9.64 19.88
C LEU A 358 29.88 8.19 20.28
N VAL A 359 29.97 7.30 19.28
CA VAL A 359 30.30 5.88 19.51
C VAL A 359 31.68 5.76 20.15
N ALA A 360 32.72 6.47 19.67
CA ALA A 360 34.06 6.39 20.28
C ALA A 360 34.13 6.99 21.69
N ALA A 361 33.32 8.01 22.01
CA ALA A 361 33.26 8.58 23.35
C ALA A 361 32.59 7.60 24.35
N MET A 362 31.58 6.86 23.89
CA MET A 362 30.79 5.92 24.70
C MET A 362 31.42 4.53 24.79
N GLN A 363 32.16 4.08 23.77
CA GLN A 363 32.76 2.74 23.69
C GLN A 363 33.53 2.32 24.95
N PRO A 364 34.35 3.18 25.58
CA PRO A 364 35.09 2.83 26.81
C PRO A 364 34.20 2.63 28.04
N HIS A 365 32.93 3.02 27.97
CA HIS A 365 31.99 3.07 29.09
C HIS A 365 30.80 2.12 28.93
N LEU A 366 30.85 1.23 27.94
CA LEU A 366 29.81 0.23 27.64
C LEU A 366 29.53 -0.77 28.76
N ASP A 367 30.50 -0.97 29.66
CA ASP A 367 30.32 -1.84 30.83
C ASP A 367 29.56 -1.13 31.98
N SER A 368 29.19 0.14 31.81
CA SER A 368 28.35 0.88 32.75
C SER A 368 26.91 0.99 32.23
N VAL A 369 25.93 0.90 33.14
CA VAL A 369 24.49 1.07 32.81
C VAL A 369 24.24 2.39 32.09
N GLU A 370 24.80 3.50 32.60
CA GLU A 370 24.63 4.83 32.00
C GLU A 370 25.20 4.91 30.58
N GLY A 371 26.40 4.35 30.34
CA GLY A 371 27.02 4.36 29.01
C GLY A 371 26.25 3.51 27.99
N ALA A 372 25.68 2.39 28.42
CA ALA A 372 24.85 1.54 27.56
C ALA A 372 23.52 2.21 27.17
N LEU A 373 22.85 2.86 28.13
CA LEU A 373 21.60 3.59 27.88
C LEU A 373 21.82 4.75 26.89
N LEU A 374 22.83 5.59 27.13
CA LEU A 374 23.14 6.73 26.27
C LEU A 374 23.52 6.33 24.84
N LEU A 375 24.27 5.23 24.67
CA LEU A 375 24.62 4.75 23.33
C LEU A 375 23.44 4.10 22.61
N SER A 376 22.60 3.33 23.32
CA SER A 376 21.42 2.70 22.72
C SER A 376 20.45 3.73 22.17
N ASP A 377 20.14 4.77 22.96
CA ASP A 377 19.25 5.87 22.57
C ASP A 377 19.73 6.58 21.29
N ALA A 378 21.04 6.80 21.19
CA ALA A 378 21.66 7.34 19.98
C ALA A 378 21.55 6.40 18.77
N LEU A 379 21.85 5.11 18.96
CA LEU A 379 21.75 4.08 17.90
C LEU A 379 20.32 3.91 17.38
N GLU A 380 19.33 3.99 18.27
CA GLU A 380 17.89 3.96 17.93
C GLU A 380 17.48 5.17 17.11
N THR A 381 17.96 6.37 17.46
CA THR A 381 17.71 7.60 16.66
C THR A 381 18.27 7.49 15.24
N MET A 382 19.31 6.66 15.06
CA MET A 382 19.92 6.35 13.76
C MET A 382 19.31 5.13 13.05
N HIS A 383 18.29 4.51 13.64
CA HIS A 383 17.67 3.26 13.16
C HIS A 383 18.63 2.06 13.07
N ASP A 384 19.72 2.02 13.85
CA ASP A 384 20.60 0.84 13.99
C ASP A 384 20.18 -0.02 15.19
N TYR A 385 18.98 -0.59 15.07
CA TYR A 385 18.35 -1.37 16.15
C TYR A 385 19.15 -2.60 16.55
N ARG A 386 19.92 -3.21 15.62
CA ARG A 386 20.75 -4.38 15.93
C ARG A 386 21.92 -4.03 16.85
N GLN A 387 22.62 -2.92 16.58
CA GLN A 387 23.70 -2.51 17.47
C GLN A 387 23.15 -2.02 18.81
N ALA A 388 22.04 -1.28 18.81
CA ALA A 388 21.35 -0.87 20.04
C ALA A 388 21.01 -2.09 20.91
N GLU A 389 20.35 -3.11 20.33
CA GLU A 389 20.02 -4.36 21.02
C GLU A 389 21.27 -5.05 21.58
N THR A 390 22.34 -5.12 20.79
CA THR A 390 23.60 -5.74 21.21
C THR A 390 24.20 -5.04 22.44
N VAL A 391 24.20 -3.70 22.43
CA VAL A 391 24.71 -2.87 23.53
C VAL A 391 23.89 -3.10 24.79
N VAL A 392 22.55 -3.03 24.69
CA VAL A 392 21.67 -3.15 25.86
C VAL A 392 21.67 -4.57 26.41
N ARG A 393 21.63 -5.60 25.56
CA ARG A 393 21.70 -7.00 26.03
C ARG A 393 22.98 -7.30 26.80
N LYS A 394 24.12 -6.81 26.33
CA LYS A 394 25.39 -6.96 27.05
C LYS A 394 25.34 -6.27 28.43
N ALA A 395 24.71 -5.10 28.54
CA ALA A 395 24.53 -4.43 29.82
C ALA A 395 23.57 -5.19 30.75
N ILE A 396 22.51 -5.79 30.20
CA ILE A 396 21.58 -6.66 30.95
C ILE A 396 22.29 -7.90 31.50
N GLU A 397 23.22 -8.51 30.76
CA GLU A 397 24.02 -9.63 31.27
C GLU A 397 24.81 -9.27 32.54
N ALA A 398 25.32 -8.03 32.62
CA ALA A 398 26.04 -7.53 33.78
C ALA A 398 25.11 -7.03 34.91
N HIS A 399 23.93 -6.53 34.55
CA HIS A 399 22.97 -5.88 35.44
C HIS A 399 21.52 -6.35 35.20
N PRO A 400 21.20 -7.65 35.41
CA PRO A 400 19.91 -8.23 35.02
C PRO A 400 18.72 -7.70 35.84
N ASP A 401 18.97 -7.10 37.00
CA ASP A 401 17.92 -6.54 37.85
C ASP A 401 17.65 -5.05 37.55
N CYS A 402 18.27 -4.46 36.52
CA CYS A 402 18.12 -3.04 36.21
C CYS A 402 16.91 -2.80 35.30
N GLY A 403 15.80 -2.28 35.86
CA GLY A 403 14.57 -2.06 35.11
C GLY A 403 14.72 -1.08 33.94
N ALA A 404 15.62 -0.10 34.05
CA ALA A 404 15.88 0.88 32.98
C ALA A 404 16.48 0.23 31.72
N LEU A 405 17.33 -0.79 31.85
CA LEU A 405 17.89 -1.50 30.70
C LEU A 405 16.85 -2.36 29.98
N HIS A 406 16.00 -3.06 30.73
CA HIS A 406 14.88 -3.81 30.15
C HIS A 406 13.87 -2.88 29.46
N TRP A 407 13.62 -1.70 30.03
CA TRP A 407 12.82 -0.67 29.39
C TRP A 407 13.45 -0.22 28.06
N GLN A 408 14.74 0.12 28.06
CA GLN A 408 15.44 0.52 26.83
C GLN A 408 15.37 -0.57 25.75
N LEU A 409 15.68 -1.83 26.10
CA LEU A 409 15.61 -2.95 25.16
C LEU A 409 14.20 -3.10 24.58
N SER A 410 13.17 -2.90 25.41
CA SER A 410 11.79 -2.96 24.94
C SER A 410 11.45 -1.88 23.91
N GLN A 411 12.04 -0.68 24.04
CA GLN A 411 11.91 0.39 23.07
C GLN A 411 12.62 0.01 21.76
N THR A 412 13.88 -0.44 21.85
CA THR A 412 14.65 -0.92 20.69
C THR A 412 13.90 -2.00 19.89
N LEU A 413 13.34 -3.00 20.58
CA LEU A 413 12.60 -4.10 19.95
C LEU A 413 11.28 -3.65 19.35
N SER A 414 10.62 -2.67 19.98
CA SER A 414 9.38 -2.10 19.48
C SER A 414 9.61 -1.35 18.17
N ASP A 415 10.69 -0.57 18.10
CA ASP A 415 11.06 0.18 16.91
C ASP A 415 11.53 -0.74 15.77
N ASP A 416 12.12 -1.89 16.10
CA ASP A 416 12.42 -3.00 15.17
C ASP A 416 11.18 -3.87 14.82
N SER A 417 9.97 -3.42 15.18
CA SER A 417 8.71 -4.13 14.92
C SER A 417 8.59 -5.54 15.54
N ARG A 418 9.37 -5.86 16.58
CA ARG A 418 9.34 -7.13 17.34
C ARG A 418 8.47 -7.00 18.58
N THR A 419 7.17 -6.80 18.36
CA THR A 419 6.22 -6.35 19.39
C THR A 419 6.05 -7.33 20.56
N ASP A 420 6.11 -8.65 20.32
CA ASP A 420 5.97 -9.65 21.38
C ASP A 420 7.20 -9.71 22.30
N ASP A 421 8.41 -9.65 21.72
CA ASP A 421 9.65 -9.57 22.48
C ASP A 421 9.71 -8.26 23.28
N ALA A 422 9.31 -7.15 22.66
CA ALA A 422 9.21 -5.86 23.33
C ALA A 422 8.24 -5.92 24.52
N ARG A 423 7.09 -6.58 24.38
CA ARG A 423 6.11 -6.75 25.46
C ARG A 423 6.71 -7.49 26.65
N ALA A 424 7.41 -8.60 26.42
CA ALA A 424 8.05 -9.37 27.49
C ALA A 424 9.10 -8.56 28.27
N GLU A 425 9.90 -7.75 27.57
CA GLU A 425 10.89 -6.87 28.19
C GLU A 425 10.23 -5.71 28.96
N ARG A 426 9.10 -5.15 28.48
CA ARG A 426 8.30 -4.15 29.23
C ARG A 426 7.76 -4.70 30.54
N GLU A 427 7.20 -5.91 30.51
CA GLU A 427 6.69 -6.56 31.72
C GLU A 427 7.80 -6.79 32.75
N THR A 428 8.98 -7.20 32.27
CA THR A 428 10.18 -7.37 33.09
C THR A 428 10.61 -6.03 33.71
N ALA A 429 10.71 -4.97 32.90
CA ALA A 429 11.06 -3.62 33.36
C ALA A 429 10.09 -3.13 34.45
N ARG A 430 8.78 -3.30 34.24
CA ARG A 430 7.74 -2.93 35.22
C ARG A 430 7.86 -3.72 36.52
N GLY A 431 8.11 -5.04 36.43
CA GLY A 431 8.28 -5.90 37.60
C GLY A 431 9.51 -5.54 38.43
N LEU A 432 10.58 -5.08 37.77
CA LEU A 432 11.84 -4.67 38.41
C LEU A 432 11.78 -3.25 38.98
N ASN A 433 11.16 -2.31 38.26
CA ASN A 433 11.12 -0.89 38.62
C ASN A 433 9.72 -0.25 38.43
N GLY A 434 8.93 -0.22 39.50
CA GLY A 434 7.63 0.47 39.53
C GLY A 434 7.69 2.01 39.54
N HIS A 435 8.86 2.61 39.34
CA HIS A 435 9.04 4.05 39.18
C HIS A 435 9.23 4.50 37.72
N LEU A 436 9.19 3.57 36.75
CA LEU A 436 9.20 3.88 35.33
C LEU A 436 7.79 4.27 34.86
N ALA A 437 7.52 5.57 34.79
CA ALA A 437 6.19 6.12 34.48
C ALA A 437 5.64 5.61 33.12
N LEU A 438 6.49 5.57 32.09
CA LEU A 438 6.09 5.13 30.75
C LEU A 438 5.86 3.61 30.65
N ALA A 439 6.55 2.80 31.45
CA ALA A 439 6.29 1.35 31.53
C ALA A 439 4.92 1.07 32.15
N GLU A 440 4.55 1.84 33.18
CA GLU A 440 3.24 1.76 33.84
C GLU A 440 2.11 2.29 32.96
N LEU A 441 2.35 3.38 32.21
CA LEU A 441 1.39 3.88 31.23
C LEU A 441 1.13 2.86 30.12
N ASN A 442 2.19 2.25 29.57
CA ASN A 442 2.06 1.22 28.53
C ASN A 442 1.24 0.02 28.98
N ALA A 443 1.36 -0.41 30.24
CA ALA A 443 0.52 -1.48 30.77
C ALA A 443 -0.97 -1.10 30.74
N VAL A 444 -1.32 0.15 31.09
CA VAL A 444 -2.71 0.63 30.97
C VAL A 444 -3.15 0.74 29.51
N MET A 445 -2.28 1.19 28.60
CA MET A 445 -2.62 1.30 27.19
C MET A 445 -2.83 -0.06 26.51
N ILE A 446 -1.98 -1.05 26.80
CA ILE A 446 -1.96 -2.33 26.09
C ILE A 446 -2.86 -3.35 26.78
N ASP A 447 -2.63 -3.59 28.08
CA ASP A 447 -3.27 -4.69 28.82
C ASP A 447 -4.74 -4.40 29.13
N HIS A 448 -5.13 -3.13 29.07
CA HIS A 448 -6.46 -2.63 29.43
C HIS A 448 -7.13 -1.83 28.29
N SER A 449 -6.65 -1.95 27.05
CA SER A 449 -7.26 -1.29 25.88
C SER A 449 -8.72 -1.69 25.66
N GLU A 450 -9.09 -2.92 26.01
CA GLU A 450 -10.47 -3.44 25.91
C GLU A 450 -11.33 -3.15 27.14
N ASP A 451 -10.73 -2.62 28.23
CA ASP A 451 -11.50 -2.29 29.43
C ASP A 451 -12.48 -1.15 29.14
N PRO A 452 -13.63 -1.09 29.83
CA PRO A 452 -14.54 0.05 29.72
C PRO A 452 -13.81 1.36 30.02
N ALA A 453 -14.14 2.42 29.27
CA ALA A 453 -13.50 3.73 29.43
C ALA A 453 -13.52 4.27 30.88
N THR A 454 -14.52 3.90 31.68
CA THR A 454 -14.58 4.24 33.12
C THR A 454 -13.41 3.68 33.93
N ASP A 455 -12.98 2.46 33.60
CA ASP A 455 -11.90 1.77 34.30
C ASP A 455 -10.56 2.32 33.83
N GLN A 456 -10.40 2.55 32.52
CA GLN A 456 -9.22 3.22 31.97
C GLN A 456 -9.01 4.63 32.58
N ILE A 457 -10.09 5.41 32.75
CA ILE A 457 -10.04 6.71 33.45
C ILE A 457 -9.56 6.56 34.90
N ALA A 458 -10.09 5.57 35.63
CA ALA A 458 -9.73 5.35 37.04
C ALA A 458 -8.26 4.93 37.18
N GLN A 459 -7.81 3.99 36.35
CA GLN A 459 -6.42 3.50 36.32
C GLN A 459 -5.45 4.63 35.96
N THR A 460 -5.73 5.37 34.89
CA THR A 460 -4.88 6.49 34.45
C THR A 460 -4.84 7.63 35.49
N LYS A 461 -5.95 7.92 36.18
CA LYS A 461 -5.95 8.86 37.32
C LYS A 461 -5.07 8.40 38.47
N ALA A 462 -5.08 7.11 38.80
CA ALA A 462 -4.22 6.56 39.83
C ALA A 462 -2.74 6.68 39.45
N LEU A 463 -2.40 6.38 38.19
CA LEU A 463 -1.06 6.61 37.64
C LEU A 463 -0.65 8.08 37.73
N ARG A 464 -1.51 9.00 37.30
CA ARG A 464 -1.26 10.45 37.42
C ARG A 464 -1.03 10.88 38.86
N GLY A 465 -1.69 10.24 39.83
CA GLY A 465 -1.45 10.48 41.25
C GLY A 465 -0.06 10.04 41.72
N ARG A 466 0.50 8.97 41.14
CA ARG A 466 1.87 8.49 41.40
C ARG A 466 2.93 9.31 40.67
N PHE A 467 2.63 9.75 39.45
CA PHE A 467 3.52 10.49 38.56
C PHE A 467 2.90 11.85 38.16
N PRO A 468 2.73 12.78 39.11
CA PRO A 468 2.02 14.04 38.87
C PRO A 468 2.73 15.01 37.92
N ALA A 469 3.99 14.74 37.58
CA ALA A 469 4.79 15.53 36.65
C ALA A 469 4.81 14.97 35.22
N SER A 470 4.24 13.78 34.99
CA SER A 470 4.22 13.14 33.66
C SER A 470 3.24 13.85 32.73
N SER A 471 3.77 14.43 31.66
CA SER A 471 2.98 15.00 30.57
C SER A 471 2.23 13.89 29.83
N ASP A 472 2.89 12.76 29.56
CA ASP A 472 2.35 11.72 28.68
C ASP A 472 1.17 10.98 29.34
N ILE A 473 1.23 10.73 30.65
CA ILE A 473 0.09 10.18 31.42
C ILE A 473 -1.08 11.17 31.44
N THR A 474 -0.78 12.46 31.56
CA THR A 474 -1.82 13.51 31.59
C THR A 474 -2.47 13.65 30.22
N TRP A 475 -1.69 13.56 29.13
CA TRP A 475 -2.19 13.58 27.76
C TRP A 475 -3.04 12.34 27.45
N TRP A 476 -2.56 11.15 27.82
CA TRP A 476 -3.32 9.91 27.66
C TRP A 476 -4.69 10.00 28.36
N LEU A 477 -4.73 10.54 29.58
CA LEU A 477 -6.00 10.75 30.28
C LEU A 477 -6.96 11.68 29.50
N ALA A 478 -6.44 12.71 28.82
CA ALA A 478 -7.25 13.57 27.97
C ALA A 478 -7.84 12.81 26.77
N GLY A 479 -7.05 11.94 26.13
CA GLY A 479 -7.51 11.06 25.05
C GLY A 479 -8.58 10.07 25.50
N VAL A 480 -8.38 9.39 26.63
CA VAL A 480 -9.40 8.48 27.19
C VAL A 480 -10.70 9.22 27.51
N TYR A 481 -10.64 10.48 27.97
CA TYR A 481 -11.85 11.30 28.14
C TYR A 481 -12.53 11.63 26.82
N GLU A 482 -11.78 11.86 25.75
CA GLU A 482 -12.31 12.13 24.42
C GLU A 482 -13.01 10.90 23.83
N ASP A 483 -12.38 9.72 23.92
CA ASP A 483 -12.98 8.44 23.52
C ASP A 483 -14.26 8.14 24.32
N ALA A 484 -14.27 8.49 25.60
CA ALA A 484 -15.45 8.43 26.47
C ALA A 484 -16.51 9.50 26.17
N LYS A 485 -16.29 10.38 25.18
CA LYS A 485 -17.15 11.52 24.82
C LYS A 485 -17.36 12.54 25.95
N LEU A 486 -16.37 12.66 26.85
CA LEU A 486 -16.32 13.59 27.98
C LEU A 486 -15.48 14.83 27.63
N SER A 487 -15.87 15.55 26.58
CA SER A 487 -15.05 16.63 25.99
C SER A 487 -14.66 17.74 26.98
N ALA A 488 -15.49 18.06 27.97
CA ALA A 488 -15.17 19.07 28.97
C ALA A 488 -13.97 18.67 29.85
N ASP A 489 -13.91 17.41 30.27
CA ASP A 489 -12.81 16.86 31.06
C ASP A 489 -11.57 16.66 30.20
N ALA A 490 -11.74 16.24 28.93
CA ALA A 490 -10.65 16.14 27.96
C ALA A 490 -9.94 17.49 27.77
N PHE A 491 -10.68 18.54 27.43
CA PHE A 491 -10.11 19.88 27.23
C PHE A 491 -9.50 20.47 28.50
N LYS A 492 -10.09 20.21 29.67
CA LYS A 492 -9.52 20.65 30.95
C LYS A 492 -8.19 19.95 31.21
N THR A 493 -8.15 18.63 31.02
CA THR A 493 -6.97 17.80 31.29
C THR A 493 -5.84 18.13 30.31
N ALA A 494 -6.14 18.34 29.03
CA ALA A 494 -5.16 18.81 28.05
C ALA A 494 -4.58 20.20 28.39
N LYS A 495 -5.38 21.13 28.96
CA LYS A 495 -4.85 22.41 29.47
C LYS A 495 -3.95 22.24 30.70
N GLU A 496 -4.25 21.28 31.57
CA GLU A 496 -3.39 20.91 32.70
C GLU A 496 -2.05 20.37 32.18
N GLU A 497 -2.08 19.55 31.14
CA GLU A 497 -0.88 19.01 30.49
C GLU A 497 -0.02 20.12 29.87
N ILE A 498 -0.60 21.05 29.10
CA ILE A 498 0.13 22.19 28.53
C ILE A 498 0.80 23.03 29.63
N ALA A 499 0.20 23.10 30.83
CA ALA A 499 0.79 23.79 31.96
C ALA A 499 1.98 23.03 32.59
N LEU A 500 2.04 21.69 32.42
CA LEU A 500 3.14 20.82 32.86
C LEU A 500 4.27 20.76 31.84
N SER A 501 3.95 20.52 30.56
CA SER A 501 4.94 20.40 29.48
C SER A 501 5.46 21.75 29.02
N GLY A 502 4.62 22.80 29.06
CA GLY A 502 4.94 24.13 28.55
C GLY A 502 5.21 24.20 27.04
N GLY A 503 5.01 23.09 26.32
CA GLY A 503 5.44 22.89 24.92
C GLY A 503 4.51 23.51 23.89
N SER A 504 5.06 23.91 22.73
CA SER A 504 4.26 24.45 21.63
C SER A 504 3.52 23.34 20.87
N ALA A 505 4.10 22.15 20.78
CA ALA A 505 3.47 20.95 20.24
C ALA A 505 2.15 20.59 20.94
N ASP A 506 2.07 20.65 22.26
CA ASP A 506 0.85 20.30 23.00
C ASP A 506 -0.24 21.37 22.84
N VAL A 507 0.15 22.64 22.76
CA VAL A 507 -0.76 23.75 22.40
C VAL A 507 -1.37 23.50 21.02
N LEU A 508 -0.57 23.12 20.02
CA LEU A 508 -1.04 22.79 18.68
C LEU A 508 -1.97 21.58 18.69
N ARG A 509 -1.66 20.55 19.48
CA ARG A 509 -2.49 19.36 19.62
C ARG A 509 -3.87 19.70 20.17
N LEU A 510 -3.95 20.51 21.23
CA LEU A 510 -5.23 20.98 21.78
C LEU A 510 -5.98 21.93 20.84
N VAL A 511 -5.26 22.76 20.08
CA VAL A 511 -5.86 23.59 19.02
C VAL A 511 -6.51 22.74 17.95
N GLY A 512 -5.88 21.63 17.55
CA GLY A 512 -6.47 20.62 16.66
C GLY A 512 -7.78 20.08 17.21
N MET A 513 -7.80 19.63 18.47
CA MET A 513 -9.03 19.15 19.12
C MET A 513 -10.13 20.22 19.16
N TYR A 514 -9.78 21.49 19.39
CA TYR A 514 -10.77 22.57 19.33
C TYR A 514 -11.31 22.82 17.92
N ARG A 515 -10.46 22.74 16.90
CA ARG A 515 -10.89 22.91 15.50
C ARG A 515 -11.84 21.79 15.09
N ASP A 516 -11.52 20.54 15.42
CA ASP A 516 -12.33 19.39 15.03
C ASP A 516 -13.71 19.41 15.74
N ALA A 517 -13.81 20.11 16.88
CA ALA A 517 -15.05 20.42 17.57
C ALA A 517 -15.74 21.74 17.14
N ASP A 518 -15.28 22.39 16.08
CA ASP A 518 -15.75 23.72 15.58
C ASP A 518 -15.66 24.85 16.63
N ARG A 519 -14.67 24.78 17.52
CA ARG A 519 -14.41 25.76 18.61
C ARG A 519 -13.25 26.69 18.29
N ASN A 520 -13.29 27.29 17.09
CA ASN A 520 -12.23 28.18 16.59
C ASN A 520 -11.96 29.41 17.48
N THR A 521 -12.94 29.86 18.29
CA THR A 521 -12.74 30.91 19.31
C THR A 521 -11.80 30.48 20.44
N ASP A 522 -11.92 29.23 20.90
CA ASP A 522 -11.12 28.71 22.02
C ASP A 522 -9.70 28.38 21.56
N ALA A 523 -9.56 27.83 20.34
CA ALA A 523 -8.28 27.64 19.69
C ALA A 523 -7.50 28.96 19.55
N ALA A 524 -8.18 30.00 19.06
CA ALA A 524 -7.63 31.35 18.98
C ALA A 524 -7.15 31.90 20.35
N ALA A 525 -7.93 31.67 21.41
CA ALA A 525 -7.60 32.12 22.76
C ALA A 525 -6.38 31.41 23.37
N LEU A 526 -6.06 30.18 22.92
CA LEU A 526 -4.85 29.45 23.31
C LEU A 526 -3.60 29.90 22.56
N LEU A 527 -3.71 30.12 21.25
CA LEU A 527 -2.56 30.48 20.41
C LEU A 527 -1.97 31.85 20.77
N LYS A 528 -2.82 32.82 21.10
CA LYS A 528 -2.39 34.19 21.42
C LYS A 528 -1.37 34.27 22.58
N PRO A 529 -1.60 33.68 23.77
CA PRO A 529 -0.59 33.69 24.84
C PRO A 529 0.63 32.81 24.52
N ALA A 530 0.49 31.73 23.75
CA ALA A 530 1.62 30.91 23.31
C ALA A 530 2.56 31.70 22.38
N LEU A 531 2.01 32.38 21.37
CA LEU A 531 2.74 33.28 20.48
C LEU A 531 3.32 34.52 21.17
N ALA A 532 2.80 34.90 22.34
CA ALA A 532 3.40 35.97 23.14
C ALA A 532 4.69 35.51 23.85
N LYS A 533 4.81 34.21 24.17
CA LYS A 533 6.02 33.62 24.75
C LYS A 533 7.07 33.32 23.69
N ASP A 534 6.63 32.79 22.55
CA ASP A 534 7.49 32.48 21.40
C ASP A 534 6.95 33.14 20.13
N PRO A 535 7.26 34.43 19.90
CA PRO A 535 6.73 35.17 18.77
C PRO A 535 7.30 34.74 17.42
N ALA A 536 8.37 33.95 17.39
CA ALA A 536 9.01 33.47 16.16
C ALA A 536 8.56 32.03 15.78
N ASN A 537 7.69 31.40 16.58
CA ASN A 537 7.22 30.05 16.33
C ASN A 537 6.34 29.97 15.07
N VAL A 538 6.89 29.41 13.99
CA VAL A 538 6.21 29.31 12.70
C VAL A 538 4.94 28.46 12.81
N ALA A 539 5.00 27.28 13.44
CA ALA A 539 3.86 26.37 13.54
C ALA A 539 2.67 26.97 14.32
N LEU A 540 2.93 27.66 15.45
CA LEU A 540 1.88 28.37 16.19
C LEU A 540 1.30 29.54 15.40
N LEU A 541 2.14 30.27 14.65
CA LEU A 541 1.73 31.45 13.89
C LEU A 541 0.92 31.06 12.64
N ASP A 542 1.27 29.95 12.01
CA ASP A 542 0.57 29.36 10.87
C ASP A 542 -0.84 28.95 11.27
N LYS A 543 -0.96 28.15 12.33
CA LYS A 543 -2.26 27.77 12.88
C LYS A 543 -3.11 28.98 13.30
N TRP A 544 -2.47 30.05 13.80
CA TRP A 544 -3.14 31.30 14.13
C TRP A 544 -3.66 32.04 12.88
N ALA A 545 -2.88 32.07 11.80
CA ALA A 545 -3.28 32.69 10.53
C ALA A 545 -4.46 31.96 9.88
N GLU A 546 -4.41 30.63 9.84
CA GLU A 546 -5.48 29.76 9.33
C GLU A 546 -6.81 30.02 10.06
N ILE A 547 -6.80 29.98 11.41
CA ILE A 547 -8.00 30.19 12.23
C ILE A 547 -8.57 31.59 12.04
N LEU A 548 -7.72 32.62 11.91
CA LEU A 548 -8.19 33.98 11.63
C LEU A 548 -8.84 34.08 10.25
N GLY A 549 -8.30 33.39 9.24
CA GLY A 549 -8.89 33.31 7.91
C GLY A 549 -10.30 32.70 7.92
N GLN A 550 -10.46 31.57 8.61
CA GLN A 550 -11.76 30.88 8.72
C GLN A 550 -12.83 31.65 9.50
N ARG A 551 -12.42 32.59 10.36
CA ARG A 551 -13.31 33.47 11.12
C ARG A 551 -13.75 34.71 10.34
N ASP A 552 -13.37 34.82 9.07
CA ASP A 552 -13.48 36.04 8.25
C ASP A 552 -12.75 37.27 8.85
N ASP A 553 -11.82 37.06 9.79
CA ASP A 553 -10.98 38.09 10.41
C ASP A 553 -9.80 38.44 9.48
N SER A 554 -10.10 38.93 8.27
CA SER A 554 -9.14 39.03 7.16
C SER A 554 -7.91 39.91 7.43
N ALA A 555 -8.05 41.04 8.15
CA ALA A 555 -6.93 41.96 8.39
C ALA A 555 -5.89 41.38 9.37
N PRO A 556 -6.28 40.80 10.52
CA PRO A 556 -5.38 39.99 11.35
C PRO A 556 -4.72 38.82 10.61
N ALA A 557 -5.47 38.09 9.77
CA ALA A 557 -4.94 36.96 9.00
C ALA A 557 -3.83 37.40 8.04
N ILE A 558 -4.05 38.49 7.28
CA ILE A 558 -3.04 39.09 6.40
C ILE A 558 -1.77 39.48 7.18
N ALA A 559 -1.92 40.04 8.38
CA ALA A 559 -0.77 40.41 9.21
C ALA A 559 0.01 39.18 9.71
N ALA A 560 -0.69 38.09 10.04
CA ALA A 560 -0.08 36.83 10.43
C ALA A 560 0.67 36.17 9.26
N TYR A 561 0.06 36.05 8.07
CA TYR A 561 0.74 35.50 6.88
C TYR A 561 1.95 36.31 6.43
N ARG A 562 1.89 37.64 6.46
CA ARG A 562 3.07 38.48 6.17
C ARG A 562 4.22 38.23 7.14
N ARG A 563 3.90 37.93 8.40
CA ARG A 563 4.89 37.59 9.41
C ARG A 563 5.44 36.18 9.18
N LEU A 564 4.61 35.22 8.81
CA LEU A 564 5.03 33.87 8.39
C LEU A 564 6.02 33.94 7.23
N ILE A 565 5.70 34.68 6.18
CA ILE A 565 6.59 34.88 5.02
C ILE A 565 7.95 35.49 5.42
N THR A 566 8.03 36.22 6.53
CA THR A 566 9.30 36.80 7.03
C THR A 566 10.11 35.79 7.86
N LEU A 567 9.43 34.97 8.67
CA LEU A 567 10.05 33.97 9.55
C LEU A 567 10.43 32.69 8.80
N ASP A 568 9.54 32.28 7.91
CA ASP A 568 9.66 31.15 7.00
C ASP A 568 9.46 31.65 5.56
N PRO A 569 10.50 32.26 4.96
CA PRO A 569 10.45 32.72 3.59
C PRO A 569 10.46 31.56 2.58
N GLY A 570 10.69 30.31 3.01
CA GLY A 570 10.77 29.16 2.12
C GLY A 570 9.42 28.65 1.65
N THR A 571 8.41 28.72 2.51
CA THR A 571 7.10 28.14 2.24
C THR A 571 6.27 28.99 1.29
N ALA A 572 5.94 28.44 0.10
CA ALA A 572 5.07 29.07 -0.89
C ALA A 572 3.58 29.04 -0.49
N GLY A 573 3.16 28.06 0.32
CA GLY A 573 1.79 27.96 0.84
C GLY A 573 1.33 29.23 1.57
N HIS A 574 2.19 29.81 2.40
CA HIS A 574 1.88 31.08 3.09
C HIS A 574 1.61 32.24 2.11
N ASP A 575 2.31 32.29 0.97
CA ASP A 575 2.05 33.27 -0.09
C ASP A 575 0.72 32.97 -0.80
N ALA A 576 0.44 31.68 -1.07
CA ALA A 576 -0.81 31.24 -1.70
C ALA A 576 -2.02 31.62 -0.85
N ASP A 577 -1.99 31.34 0.46
CA ASP A 577 -3.07 31.69 1.39
C ASP A 577 -3.26 33.20 1.50
N LEU A 578 -2.15 33.96 1.55
CA LEU A 578 -2.21 35.42 1.51
C LEU A 578 -2.82 35.94 0.20
N ALA A 579 -2.51 35.31 -0.94
CA ALA A 579 -3.07 35.67 -2.22
C ALA A 579 -4.56 35.30 -2.32
N ALA A 580 -4.98 34.16 -1.78
CA ALA A 580 -6.39 33.77 -1.70
C ALA A 580 -7.21 34.79 -0.91
N LEU A 581 -6.68 35.27 0.23
CA LEU A 581 -7.30 36.36 1.00
C LEU A 581 -7.41 37.66 0.18
N TYR A 582 -6.40 38.02 -0.61
CA TYR A 582 -6.47 39.19 -1.51
C TYR A 582 -7.49 39.01 -2.62
N THR A 583 -7.55 37.83 -3.25
CA THR A 583 -8.56 37.51 -4.28
C THR A 583 -9.97 37.58 -3.71
N GLY A 584 -10.22 37.02 -2.52
CA GLY A 584 -11.51 37.11 -1.84
C GLY A 584 -11.94 38.53 -1.46
N GLN A 585 -10.98 39.44 -1.28
CA GLN A 585 -11.23 40.88 -1.07
C GLN A 585 -11.43 41.66 -2.39
N GLY A 586 -11.35 41.00 -3.55
CA GLY A 586 -11.39 41.64 -4.87
C GLY A 586 -10.11 42.40 -5.24
N ASP A 587 -9.00 42.17 -4.54
CA ASP A 587 -7.69 42.76 -4.84
C ASP A 587 -6.80 41.81 -5.65
N GLY A 588 -7.23 41.54 -6.88
CA GLY A 588 -6.49 40.67 -7.80
C GLY A 588 -5.06 41.16 -8.10
N ALA A 589 -4.79 42.47 -8.01
CA ALA A 589 -3.46 43.01 -8.29
C ALA A 589 -2.42 42.57 -7.25
N ARG A 590 -2.75 42.67 -5.95
CA ARG A 590 -1.87 42.16 -4.88
C ARG A 590 -1.79 40.63 -4.90
N ALA A 591 -2.90 39.94 -5.16
CA ALA A 591 -2.90 38.48 -5.28
C ALA A 591 -1.91 37.99 -6.36
N VAL A 592 -1.90 38.63 -7.53
CA VAL A 592 -0.97 38.30 -8.63
C VAL A 592 0.49 38.51 -8.25
N GLU A 593 0.82 39.60 -7.53
CA GLU A 593 2.20 39.86 -7.08
C GLU A 593 2.66 38.82 -6.05
N THR A 594 1.79 38.47 -5.10
CA THR A 594 2.06 37.45 -4.10
C THR A 594 2.24 36.06 -4.74
N LEU A 595 1.35 35.65 -5.66
CA LEU A 595 1.46 34.35 -6.36
C LEU A 595 2.69 34.26 -7.26
N LYS A 596 3.13 35.37 -7.88
CA LYS A 596 4.41 35.39 -8.59
C LYS A 596 5.60 35.16 -7.66
N THR A 597 5.52 35.64 -6.43
CA THR A 597 6.54 35.39 -5.40
C THR A 597 6.50 33.92 -4.96
N ALA A 598 5.30 33.36 -4.76
CA ALA A 598 5.10 31.94 -4.48
C ALA A 598 5.72 31.06 -5.58
N LEU A 599 5.47 31.38 -6.86
CA LEU A 599 6.02 30.65 -8.02
C LEU A 599 7.53 30.80 -8.19
N LEU A 600 8.18 31.82 -7.61
CA LEU A 600 9.65 31.86 -7.56
C LEU A 600 10.20 30.80 -6.60
N LYS A 601 9.42 30.42 -5.57
CA LYS A 601 9.77 29.38 -4.60
C LYS A 601 9.41 27.99 -5.15
N GLN A 602 8.21 27.85 -5.74
CA GLN A 602 7.66 26.62 -6.29
C GLN A 602 7.21 26.80 -7.75
N PRO A 603 8.13 26.79 -8.72
CA PRO A 603 7.83 27.09 -10.12
C PRO A 603 7.14 25.95 -10.89
N GLN A 604 6.89 24.81 -10.25
CA GLN A 604 6.21 23.64 -10.85
C GLN A 604 4.90 23.28 -10.15
N ASP A 605 4.43 24.13 -9.25
CA ASP A 605 3.15 23.92 -8.58
C ASP A 605 2.00 24.33 -9.49
N ALA A 606 1.20 23.33 -9.90
CA ALA A 606 0.06 23.52 -10.80
C ALA A 606 -1.06 24.35 -10.15
N ASP A 607 -1.26 24.20 -8.83
CA ASP A 607 -2.29 24.91 -8.08
C ASP A 607 -1.94 26.40 -7.93
N LEU A 608 -0.67 26.75 -7.73
CA LEU A 608 -0.23 28.15 -7.76
C LEU A 608 -0.47 28.80 -9.13
N TYR A 609 -0.28 28.07 -10.24
CA TYR A 609 -0.62 28.57 -11.57
C TYR A 609 -2.14 28.69 -11.79
N SER A 610 -2.92 27.76 -11.24
CA SER A 610 -4.38 27.79 -11.26
C SER A 610 -4.92 29.01 -10.50
N GLN A 611 -4.45 29.22 -9.26
CA GLN A 611 -4.76 30.40 -8.45
C GLN A 611 -4.27 31.69 -9.11
N LEU A 612 -3.10 31.68 -9.76
CA LEU A 612 -2.61 32.84 -10.50
C LEU A 612 -3.54 33.17 -11.67
N GLY A 613 -4.06 32.16 -12.37
CA GLY A 613 -5.07 32.33 -13.39
C GLY A 613 -6.34 33.00 -12.84
N ASP A 614 -6.85 32.54 -11.70
CA ASP A 614 -8.04 33.10 -11.04
C ASP A 614 -7.81 34.55 -10.58
N ALA A 615 -6.68 34.84 -9.94
CA ALA A 615 -6.28 36.19 -9.54
C ALA A 615 -6.10 37.13 -10.76
N LEU A 616 -5.57 36.61 -11.87
CA LEU A 616 -5.46 37.36 -13.13
C LEU A 616 -6.82 37.63 -13.77
N GLN A 617 -7.78 36.70 -13.67
CA GLN A 617 -9.16 36.94 -14.11
C GLN A 617 -9.83 38.05 -13.29
N GLU A 618 -9.68 38.00 -11.95
CA GLU A 618 -10.18 39.04 -11.04
C GLU A 618 -9.54 40.40 -11.35
N ALA A 619 -8.25 40.41 -11.68
CA ALA A 619 -7.54 41.60 -12.15
C ALA A 619 -7.86 41.99 -13.61
N HIS A 620 -8.83 41.34 -14.27
CA HIS A 620 -9.24 41.55 -15.66
C HIS A 620 -8.14 41.37 -16.72
N GLN A 621 -7.17 40.50 -16.45
CA GLN A 621 -6.03 40.16 -17.32
C GLN A 621 -6.23 38.82 -18.03
N ALA A 622 -7.18 38.75 -18.96
CA ALA A 622 -7.59 37.49 -19.62
C ALA A 622 -6.46 36.73 -20.36
N LYS A 623 -5.55 37.44 -21.06
CA LYS A 623 -4.46 36.79 -21.82
C LYS A 623 -3.41 36.15 -20.89
N PRO A 624 -2.88 36.86 -19.87
CA PRO A 624 -2.06 36.24 -18.83
C PRO A 624 -2.78 35.11 -18.10
N ALA A 625 -4.07 35.24 -17.78
CA ALA A 625 -4.83 34.19 -17.11
C ALA A 625 -4.86 32.90 -17.94
N LEU A 626 -5.11 33.01 -19.25
CA LEU A 626 -5.06 31.87 -20.17
C LEU A 626 -3.69 31.17 -20.16
N ALA A 627 -2.59 31.92 -20.15
CA ALA A 627 -1.25 31.35 -20.09
C ALA A 627 -0.98 30.66 -18.74
N ALA A 628 -1.48 31.21 -17.63
CA ALA A 628 -1.36 30.61 -16.31
C ALA A 628 -2.13 29.27 -16.23
N TYR A 629 -3.38 29.21 -16.70
CA TYR A 629 -4.13 27.95 -16.75
C TYR A 629 -3.50 26.91 -17.69
N GLN A 630 -2.93 27.34 -18.82
CA GLN A 630 -2.20 26.44 -19.71
C GLN A 630 -0.99 25.82 -19.01
N GLN A 631 -0.27 26.62 -18.23
CA GLN A 631 0.86 26.13 -17.45
C GLN A 631 0.41 25.19 -16.33
N ALA A 632 -0.69 25.50 -15.65
CA ALA A 632 -1.29 24.62 -14.64
C ALA A 632 -1.64 23.24 -15.23
N ILE A 633 -2.36 23.19 -16.35
CA ILE A 633 -2.72 21.93 -17.02
C ILE A 633 -1.50 21.16 -17.54
N MET A 634 -0.45 21.86 -17.98
CA MET A 634 0.78 21.21 -18.42
C MET A 634 1.53 20.53 -17.26
N LEU A 635 1.41 21.09 -16.05
CA LEU A 635 2.02 20.53 -14.83
C LEU A 635 1.12 19.46 -14.20
N ASP A 636 -0.19 19.66 -14.19
CA ASP A 636 -1.20 18.70 -13.72
C ASP A 636 -2.39 18.64 -14.69
N PRO A 637 -2.38 17.67 -15.63
CA PRO A 637 -3.48 17.49 -16.58
C PRO A 637 -4.81 17.07 -15.96
N SER A 638 -4.82 16.63 -14.68
CA SER A 638 -6.03 16.24 -13.97
C SER A 638 -6.94 17.42 -13.63
N GLN A 639 -6.44 18.66 -13.68
CA GLN A 639 -7.22 19.90 -13.51
C GLN A 639 -8.08 20.22 -14.75
N VAL A 640 -8.85 19.25 -15.22
CA VAL A 640 -9.67 19.31 -16.44
C VAL A 640 -10.66 20.47 -16.42
N SER A 641 -11.14 20.84 -15.23
CA SER A 641 -12.06 21.97 -15.02
C SER A 641 -11.49 23.31 -15.53
N LEU A 642 -10.17 23.47 -15.55
CA LEU A 642 -9.50 24.67 -16.08
C LEU A 642 -9.72 24.85 -17.58
N ARG A 643 -9.95 23.76 -18.34
CA ARG A 643 -10.21 23.83 -19.79
C ARG A 643 -11.48 24.64 -20.08
N ALA A 644 -12.52 24.48 -19.25
CA ALA A 644 -13.75 25.26 -19.37
C ALA A 644 -13.50 26.76 -19.12
N LYS A 645 -12.66 27.12 -18.14
CA LYS A 645 -12.23 28.50 -17.89
C LYS A 645 -11.47 29.06 -19.11
N MET A 646 -10.58 28.27 -19.70
CA MET A 646 -9.80 28.66 -20.89
C MET A 646 -10.67 28.85 -22.14
N ASP A 647 -11.65 27.96 -22.36
CA ASP A 647 -12.61 28.07 -23.47
C ASP A 647 -13.45 29.35 -23.34
N ALA A 648 -13.95 29.64 -22.13
CA ALA A 648 -14.69 30.85 -21.84
C ALA A 648 -13.87 32.13 -22.10
N LEU A 649 -12.61 32.16 -21.66
CA LEU A 649 -11.71 33.31 -21.88
C LEU A 649 -11.30 33.50 -23.35
N SER A 650 -11.16 32.40 -24.10
CA SER A 650 -10.73 32.44 -25.51
C SER A 650 -11.88 32.56 -26.51
N GLY A 651 -13.13 32.44 -26.05
CA GLY A 651 -14.32 32.42 -26.89
C GLY A 651 -14.41 31.20 -27.81
N ARG A 652 -13.66 30.13 -27.51
CA ARG A 652 -13.68 28.88 -28.26
C ARG A 652 -14.83 28.01 -27.78
N LYS A 653 -15.38 27.22 -28.70
CA LYS A 653 -16.33 26.17 -28.32
C LYS A 653 -15.58 24.97 -27.72
N PRO A 654 -16.15 24.29 -26.72
CA PRO A 654 -15.60 23.06 -26.20
C PRO A 654 -15.31 22.03 -27.30
N VAL A 655 -14.18 21.33 -27.21
CA VAL A 655 -13.74 20.33 -28.19
C VAL A 655 -14.77 19.21 -28.36
N ILE A 656 -15.47 18.84 -27.27
CA ILE A 656 -16.51 17.82 -27.29
C ILE A 656 -17.66 18.14 -28.27
N ASP A 657 -17.89 19.43 -28.60
CA ASP A 657 -18.91 19.87 -29.55
C ASP A 657 -18.57 19.54 -31.01
N LEU A 658 -17.35 19.09 -31.31
CA LEU A 658 -17.00 18.53 -32.63
C LEU A 658 -17.79 17.23 -32.93
N ALA A 659 -18.27 16.56 -31.88
CA ALA A 659 -19.29 15.53 -31.93
C ALA A 659 -20.54 16.04 -31.17
N PRO A 660 -21.47 16.74 -31.84
CA PRO A 660 -22.66 17.27 -31.16
C PRO A 660 -23.48 16.13 -30.54
N ALA A 661 -24.15 16.42 -29.42
CA ALA A 661 -25.02 15.47 -28.74
C ALA A 661 -26.20 15.09 -29.64
N LEU A 662 -26.59 13.81 -29.61
CA LEU A 662 -27.86 13.40 -30.19
C LEU A 662 -29.02 14.01 -29.40
N PRO A 663 -30.12 14.41 -30.07
CA PRO A 663 -31.30 14.90 -29.37
C PRO A 663 -31.93 13.75 -28.57
N SER A 664 -32.46 14.07 -27.38
CA SER A 664 -33.20 13.08 -26.59
C SER A 664 -34.36 12.50 -27.41
N PRO A 665 -34.58 11.18 -27.35
CA PRO A 665 -35.65 10.54 -28.10
C PRO A 665 -37.03 11.04 -27.67
N SER A 666 -37.98 11.07 -28.60
CA SER A 666 -39.37 11.40 -28.28
C SER A 666 -39.98 10.29 -27.40
N LEU A 667 -40.43 10.65 -26.21
CA LEU A 667 -41.09 9.72 -25.28
C LEU A 667 -42.58 9.46 -25.61
N LYS A 668 -43.12 10.12 -26.63
CA LYS A 668 -44.52 9.94 -27.06
C LYS A 668 -44.67 8.73 -27.96
N ASN A 669 -45.71 7.92 -27.72
CA ASN A 669 -46.09 6.77 -28.54
C ASN A 669 -44.95 5.76 -28.75
N LEU A 670 -44.12 5.53 -27.73
CA LEU A 670 -43.08 4.51 -27.78
C LEU A 670 -43.74 3.13 -27.99
N PRO A 671 -43.27 2.33 -28.96
CA PRO A 671 -43.83 1.01 -29.22
C PRO A 671 -43.67 0.11 -27.99
N ALA A 672 -44.53 -0.91 -27.87
CA ALA A 672 -44.32 -1.95 -26.87
C ALA A 672 -43.04 -2.72 -27.18
N ASP A 673 -42.28 -3.05 -26.15
CA ASP A 673 -41.05 -3.82 -26.23
C ASP A 673 -41.18 -5.04 -25.32
N SER A 674 -40.64 -6.17 -25.75
CA SER A 674 -40.68 -7.42 -24.97
C SER A 674 -39.54 -7.52 -23.97
N ALA A 675 -38.49 -6.70 -24.09
CA ALA A 675 -37.43 -6.62 -23.10
C ALA A 675 -37.93 -5.90 -21.84
N SER A 676 -37.46 -6.30 -20.66
CA SER A 676 -37.79 -5.60 -19.40
C SER A 676 -37.29 -4.16 -19.38
N VAL A 677 -36.23 -3.87 -20.14
CA VAL A 677 -35.63 -2.55 -20.28
C VAL A 677 -35.34 -2.26 -21.76
N THR A 678 -35.67 -1.04 -22.20
CA THR A 678 -35.32 -0.52 -23.52
C THR A 678 -34.41 0.70 -23.35
N MET A 679 -33.17 0.58 -23.80
CA MET A 679 -32.24 1.69 -23.94
C MET A 679 -32.61 2.47 -25.22
N LEU A 680 -33.34 3.57 -25.06
CA LEU A 680 -33.80 4.40 -26.18
C LEU A 680 -32.65 5.19 -26.82
N LEU A 681 -31.69 5.62 -26.00
CA LEU A 681 -30.46 6.29 -26.42
C LEU A 681 -29.35 5.90 -25.45
N ASP A 682 -28.23 5.44 -26.00
CA ASP A 682 -26.98 5.23 -25.30
C ASP A 682 -25.87 5.98 -26.06
N GLU A 683 -25.50 7.15 -25.56
CA GLU A 683 -24.49 7.99 -26.22
C GLU A 683 -23.30 8.22 -25.30
N GLY A 684 -22.10 7.92 -25.81
CA GLY A 684 -20.82 8.27 -25.22
C GLY A 684 -20.02 9.16 -26.16
N ARG A 685 -19.48 10.26 -25.63
CA ARG A 685 -18.58 11.16 -26.37
C ARG A 685 -17.34 11.40 -25.54
N GLU A 686 -16.21 10.92 -26.03
CA GLU A 686 -14.93 10.97 -25.35
C GLU A 686 -13.96 11.89 -26.08
N VAL A 687 -13.37 12.82 -25.33
CA VAL A 687 -12.25 13.65 -25.78
C VAL A 687 -11.01 13.19 -25.06
N VAL A 688 -9.97 12.83 -25.83
CA VAL A 688 -8.61 12.63 -25.30
C VAL A 688 -7.80 13.86 -25.65
N TYR A 689 -7.31 14.59 -24.66
CA TYR A 689 -6.52 15.81 -24.88
C TYR A 689 -5.05 15.47 -25.24
N PRO A 690 -4.25 16.43 -25.76
CA PRO A 690 -2.85 16.19 -26.12
C PRO A 690 -1.96 15.70 -24.97
N ASP A 691 -2.36 16.01 -23.74
CA ASP A 691 -1.73 15.61 -22.48
C ASP A 691 -2.30 14.27 -21.94
N TYR A 692 -3.17 13.59 -22.70
CA TYR A 692 -3.82 12.31 -22.37
C TYR A 692 -4.89 12.35 -21.28
N ALA A 693 -5.23 13.53 -20.72
CA ALA A 693 -6.45 13.64 -19.92
C ALA A 693 -7.67 13.32 -20.79
N THR A 694 -8.64 12.60 -20.22
CA THR A 694 -9.88 12.23 -20.92
C THR A 694 -11.08 12.90 -20.29
N VAL A 695 -12.04 13.24 -21.15
CA VAL A 695 -13.37 13.69 -20.75
C VAL A 695 -14.39 12.88 -21.53
N THR A 696 -15.14 12.05 -20.82
CA THR A 696 -16.23 11.27 -21.40
C THR A 696 -17.55 11.80 -20.88
N ARG A 697 -18.45 12.16 -21.80
CA ARG A 697 -19.81 12.56 -21.48
C ARG A 697 -20.78 11.51 -21.97
N TYR A 698 -21.58 11.00 -21.04
CA TYR A 698 -22.62 10.01 -21.29
C TYR A 698 -24.00 10.70 -21.32
N HIS A 699 -24.86 10.29 -22.24
CA HIS A 699 -26.27 10.66 -22.28
C HIS A 699 -27.08 9.41 -22.58
N GLN A 700 -27.82 8.96 -21.55
CA GLN A 700 -28.53 7.70 -21.57
C GLN A 700 -30.01 7.94 -21.27
N VAL A 701 -30.87 7.38 -22.11
CA VAL A 701 -32.32 7.45 -21.95
C VAL A 701 -32.89 6.04 -21.97
N VAL A 702 -33.44 5.62 -20.83
CA VAL A 702 -33.85 4.24 -20.58
C VAL A 702 -35.33 4.20 -20.24
N ARG A 703 -36.09 3.35 -20.92
CA ARG A 703 -37.46 3.02 -20.55
C ARG A 703 -37.48 1.69 -19.79
N VAL A 704 -38.14 1.67 -18.64
CA VAL A 704 -38.45 0.42 -17.93
C VAL A 704 -39.82 -0.07 -18.37
N ASN A 705 -39.93 -1.33 -18.80
CA ASN A 705 -41.15 -1.86 -19.40
C ASN A 705 -41.98 -2.71 -18.42
N ASP A 706 -41.36 -3.26 -17.39
CA ASP A 706 -42.00 -4.08 -16.36
C ASP A 706 -41.37 -3.84 -14.96
N GLU A 707 -41.87 -4.55 -13.94
CA GLU A 707 -41.37 -4.43 -12.56
C GLU A 707 -39.95 -4.99 -12.40
N ALA A 708 -39.54 -5.96 -13.22
CA ALA A 708 -38.18 -6.50 -13.16
C ALA A 708 -37.16 -5.45 -13.63
N GLY A 709 -37.46 -4.77 -14.74
CA GLY A 709 -36.67 -3.63 -15.22
C GLY A 709 -36.67 -2.47 -14.23
N ALA A 710 -37.82 -2.14 -13.64
CA ALA A 710 -37.90 -1.13 -12.60
C ALA A 710 -37.05 -1.49 -11.37
N ALA A 711 -37.12 -2.74 -10.89
CA ALA A 711 -36.31 -3.20 -9.77
C ALA A 711 -34.81 -3.11 -10.05
N ALA A 712 -34.38 -3.49 -11.27
CA ALA A 712 -32.97 -3.45 -11.68
C ALA A 712 -32.41 -2.02 -11.80
N PHE A 713 -33.25 -1.02 -12.13
CA PHE A 713 -32.81 0.35 -12.41
C PHE A 713 -33.21 1.38 -11.33
N ARG A 714 -33.78 0.94 -10.20
CA ARG A 714 -34.03 1.80 -9.02
C ARG A 714 -32.75 2.42 -8.46
N SER A 715 -31.62 1.73 -8.61
CA SER A 715 -30.28 2.31 -8.44
C SER A 715 -29.59 2.18 -9.80
N TYR A 716 -29.42 3.30 -10.48
CA TYR A 716 -28.84 3.36 -11.82
C TYR A 716 -27.32 3.46 -11.69
N PRO A 717 -26.54 2.45 -12.11
CA PRO A 717 -25.09 2.50 -12.02
C PRO A 717 -24.52 3.55 -12.97
N LEU A 718 -23.56 4.34 -12.50
CA LEU A 718 -22.85 5.33 -13.31
C LEU A 718 -21.44 4.81 -13.60
N ASN A 719 -21.05 4.76 -14.87
CA ASN A 719 -19.77 4.18 -15.27
C ASN A 719 -18.62 5.12 -14.87
N ARG A 720 -17.75 4.65 -13.96
CA ARG A 720 -16.43 5.25 -13.69
C ARG A 720 -15.38 4.44 -14.41
N THR A 721 -14.50 5.11 -15.17
CA THR A 721 -13.42 4.47 -15.94
C THR A 721 -12.31 3.93 -15.03
N THR A 722 -11.96 4.70 -13.99
CA THR A 722 -10.96 4.33 -12.99
C THR A 722 -11.36 4.85 -11.61
N GLY A 723 -10.75 4.32 -10.54
CA GLY A 723 -10.98 4.78 -9.17
C GLY A 723 -10.52 6.23 -8.91
N SER A 724 -9.65 6.78 -9.77
CA SER A 724 -9.18 8.18 -9.72
C SER A 724 -10.04 9.15 -10.55
N ALA A 725 -10.97 8.64 -11.35
CA ALA A 725 -11.79 9.48 -12.21
C ALA A 725 -12.79 10.30 -11.40
N THR A 726 -12.95 11.58 -11.75
CA THR A 726 -13.97 12.45 -11.19
C THR A 726 -15.27 12.29 -11.97
N LEU A 727 -16.35 11.93 -11.28
CA LEU A 727 -17.69 11.80 -11.88
C LEU A 727 -18.59 12.95 -11.46
N THR A 728 -19.18 13.66 -12.44
CA THR A 728 -20.15 14.72 -12.23
C THR A 728 -21.49 14.38 -12.90
N VAL A 729 -22.56 14.27 -12.11
CA VAL A 729 -23.93 14.13 -12.63
C VAL A 729 -24.46 15.50 -13.04
N GLU A 730 -24.72 15.69 -14.33
CA GLU A 730 -25.25 16.95 -14.87
C GLU A 730 -26.79 16.96 -14.88
N GLN A 731 -27.39 15.79 -15.11
CA GLN A 731 -28.83 15.58 -15.07
C GLN A 731 -29.12 14.13 -14.71
N ALA A 732 -30.06 13.89 -13.79
CA ALA A 732 -30.63 12.57 -13.55
C ALA A 732 -32.10 12.72 -13.17
N ARG A 733 -33.00 12.31 -14.07
CA ARG A 733 -34.45 12.48 -13.88
C ARG A 733 -35.22 11.27 -14.39
N VAL A 734 -36.41 11.07 -13.84
CA VAL A 734 -37.41 10.12 -14.33
C VAL A 734 -38.64 10.88 -14.82
N THR A 735 -39.12 10.51 -16.01
CA THR A 735 -40.40 10.95 -16.57
C THR A 735 -41.43 9.85 -16.36
N LYS A 736 -42.47 10.16 -15.60
CA LYS A 736 -43.60 9.28 -15.31
C LYS A 736 -44.53 9.15 -16.51
N ALA A 737 -45.35 8.10 -16.53
CA ALA A 737 -46.34 7.87 -17.58
C ALA A 737 -47.36 9.02 -17.75
N ASP A 738 -47.64 9.78 -16.69
CA ASP A 738 -48.51 10.97 -16.72
C ASP A 738 -47.78 12.25 -17.18
N GLY A 739 -46.48 12.15 -17.48
CA GLY A 739 -45.61 13.25 -17.88
C GLY A 739 -44.97 14.02 -16.73
N LYS A 740 -45.21 13.63 -15.46
CA LYS A 740 -44.54 14.23 -14.30
C LYS A 740 -43.05 13.90 -14.31
N ILE A 741 -42.21 14.88 -13.98
CA ILE A 741 -40.76 14.70 -13.86
C ILE A 741 -40.37 14.66 -12.39
N GLU A 742 -39.52 13.71 -12.01
CA GLU A 742 -38.93 13.60 -10.68
C GLU A 742 -37.40 13.51 -10.82
N ASN A 743 -36.64 14.16 -9.93
CA ASN A 743 -35.18 14.10 -9.95
C ASN A 743 -34.67 12.93 -9.12
N ALA A 744 -33.52 12.37 -9.49
CA ALA A 744 -32.83 11.38 -8.70
C ALA A 744 -32.26 11.99 -7.41
N SER A 745 -32.05 11.14 -6.40
CA SER A 745 -31.09 11.42 -5.33
C SER A 745 -29.78 10.68 -5.63
N ASN A 746 -28.63 11.30 -5.38
CA ASN A 746 -27.35 10.62 -5.50
C ASN A 746 -27.08 9.74 -4.27
N ASP A 747 -26.31 8.67 -4.43
CA ASP A 747 -25.72 7.96 -3.28
C ASP A 747 -24.57 8.78 -2.66
N GLU A 748 -24.14 8.40 -1.45
CA GLU A 748 -23.06 9.09 -0.72
C GLU A 748 -21.72 9.03 -1.48
N ASP A 749 -21.49 7.96 -2.24
CA ASP A 749 -20.23 7.71 -2.95
C ASP A 749 -20.21 8.26 -4.40
N GLY A 750 -21.34 8.77 -4.90
CA GLY A 750 -21.55 9.29 -6.26
C GLY A 750 -21.45 8.23 -7.38
N ALA A 751 -21.60 6.94 -7.06
CA ALA A 751 -21.45 5.81 -7.99
C ALA A 751 -22.76 5.40 -8.67
N SER A 752 -23.90 5.88 -8.15
CA SER A 752 -25.23 5.58 -8.69
C SER A 752 -26.21 6.75 -8.56
N ALA A 753 -27.18 6.80 -9.47
CA ALA A 753 -28.34 7.68 -9.38
C ALA A 753 -29.56 6.89 -8.90
N ASN A 754 -30.17 7.29 -7.79
CA ASN A 754 -31.26 6.54 -7.16
C ASN A 754 -32.64 7.09 -7.55
N PHE A 755 -33.51 6.16 -7.98
CA PHE A 755 -34.90 6.38 -8.40
C PHE A 755 -35.88 5.49 -7.61
N PRO A 756 -36.12 5.73 -6.30
CA PRO A 756 -36.95 4.84 -5.48
C PRO A 756 -38.40 4.67 -5.96
N SER A 757 -38.94 5.69 -6.65
CA SER A 757 -40.31 5.71 -7.16
C SER A 757 -40.48 5.05 -8.54
N LEU A 758 -39.41 4.50 -9.12
CA LEU A 758 -39.40 3.93 -10.47
C LEU A 758 -40.38 2.76 -10.60
N VAL A 759 -41.25 2.83 -11.60
CA VAL A 759 -42.24 1.80 -11.94
C VAL A 759 -42.28 1.53 -13.44
N ALA A 760 -42.86 0.39 -13.84
CA ALA A 760 -43.06 0.04 -15.24
C ALA A 760 -43.75 1.16 -16.05
N GLY A 761 -43.20 1.48 -17.21
CA GLY A 761 -43.66 2.55 -18.10
C GLY A 761 -42.92 3.88 -17.94
N ASP A 762 -42.17 4.06 -16.85
CA ASP A 762 -41.34 5.25 -16.63
C ASP A 762 -40.12 5.29 -17.57
N THR A 763 -39.58 6.49 -17.78
CA THR A 763 -38.34 6.71 -18.54
C THR A 763 -37.32 7.48 -17.72
N ILE A 764 -36.12 6.94 -17.57
CA ILE A 764 -34.95 7.57 -16.99
C ILE A 764 -34.20 8.35 -18.08
N ASP A 765 -33.73 9.55 -17.75
CA ASP A 765 -32.90 10.40 -18.59
C ASP A 765 -31.72 10.94 -17.75
N VAL A 766 -30.54 10.41 -18.02
CA VAL A 766 -29.32 10.66 -17.24
C VAL A 766 -28.23 11.20 -18.18
N THR A 767 -27.61 12.29 -17.76
CA THR A 767 -26.41 12.86 -18.39
C THR A 767 -25.36 13.08 -17.31
N TYR A 768 -24.17 12.54 -17.52
CA TYR A 768 -23.05 12.68 -16.59
C TYR A 768 -21.73 12.78 -17.36
N ARG A 769 -20.73 13.31 -16.67
CA ARG A 769 -19.38 13.52 -17.19
C ARG A 769 -18.37 12.83 -16.30
N VAL A 770 -17.40 12.17 -16.91
CA VAL A 770 -16.27 11.51 -16.27
C VAL A 770 -15.01 12.19 -16.77
N GLU A 771 -14.19 12.66 -15.84
CA GLU A 771 -12.91 13.33 -16.09
C GLU A 771 -11.81 12.44 -15.50
N ASP A 772 -10.83 12.05 -16.31
CA ASP A 772 -9.81 11.09 -15.90
C ASP A 772 -8.42 11.50 -16.41
N TYR A 773 -7.40 11.15 -15.64
CA TYR A 773 -5.99 11.31 -16.00
C TYR A 773 -5.18 10.25 -15.25
N GLN A 774 -4.46 9.43 -16.01
CA GLN A 774 -3.60 8.41 -15.42
C GLN A 774 -2.37 9.06 -14.80
N LYS A 775 -1.80 8.43 -13.77
CA LYS A 775 -0.56 8.88 -13.10
C LYS A 775 0.52 7.81 -13.21
N GLY A 776 1.77 8.19 -12.93
CA GLY A 776 2.97 7.37 -13.02
C GLY A 776 3.30 6.97 -14.46
N GLY A 777 3.87 5.77 -14.62
CA GLY A 777 4.31 5.25 -15.93
C GLY A 777 3.23 5.13 -17.03
N LEU A 778 1.94 5.32 -16.71
CA LEU A 778 0.84 5.33 -17.67
C LEU A 778 0.22 6.72 -17.92
N ALA A 779 0.78 7.81 -17.37
CA ALA A 779 0.20 9.15 -17.45
C ALA A 779 -0.03 9.67 -18.88
N HIS A 780 0.82 9.26 -19.84
CA HIS A 780 0.68 9.57 -21.25
C HIS A 780 0.05 8.44 -22.06
N GLN A 781 -0.93 7.75 -21.46
CA GLN A 781 -1.66 6.66 -22.09
C GLN A 781 -3.15 6.75 -21.76
N PHE A 782 -3.98 6.26 -22.67
CA PHE A 782 -5.42 6.06 -22.46
C PHE A 782 -5.85 4.72 -23.02
N TRP A 783 -6.92 4.16 -22.48
CA TRP A 783 -7.57 2.95 -22.95
C TRP A 783 -9.05 2.98 -22.56
N GLY A 784 -9.87 2.20 -23.25
CA GLY A 784 -11.29 2.12 -22.96
C GLY A 784 -12.02 1.12 -23.82
N GLU A 785 -13.30 0.92 -23.50
CA GLU A 785 -14.19 0.02 -24.21
C GLU A 785 -15.59 0.62 -24.36
N TRP A 786 -16.31 0.18 -25.40
CA TRP A 786 -17.71 0.58 -25.62
C TRP A 786 -18.53 -0.60 -26.15
N TYR A 787 -19.62 -0.94 -25.45
CA TYR A 787 -20.56 -1.99 -25.87
C TYR A 787 -21.75 -1.39 -26.62
N PHE A 788 -22.16 -2.00 -27.73
CA PHE A 788 -23.32 -1.57 -28.51
C PHE A 788 -24.61 -2.32 -28.14
N ASN A 789 -24.48 -3.42 -27.40
CA ASN A 789 -25.58 -4.22 -26.89
C ASN A 789 -25.26 -4.75 -25.49
N ASP A 790 -26.31 -5.09 -24.74
CA ASP A 790 -26.22 -5.50 -23.33
C ASP A 790 -27.21 -6.66 -23.06
N PHE A 791 -27.02 -7.36 -21.95
CA PHE A 791 -27.89 -8.44 -21.51
C PHE A 791 -29.27 -7.93 -21.14
N ASP A 792 -30.30 -8.59 -21.68
CA ASP A 792 -31.72 -8.33 -21.41
C ASP A 792 -32.20 -6.89 -21.69
N GLN A 793 -31.38 -6.08 -22.36
CA GLN A 793 -31.69 -4.70 -22.75
C GLN A 793 -31.78 -4.56 -24.26
N HIS A 794 -32.90 -3.99 -24.74
CA HIS A 794 -33.04 -3.66 -26.16
C HIS A 794 -32.45 -2.27 -26.42
N VAL A 795 -31.44 -2.17 -27.27
CA VAL A 795 -30.76 -0.90 -27.55
C VAL A 795 -31.23 -0.31 -28.88
N LYS A 796 -32.05 0.75 -28.83
CA LYS A 796 -32.60 1.40 -30.02
C LYS A 796 -31.58 2.24 -30.77
N THR A 797 -30.71 2.93 -30.06
CA THR A 797 -29.62 3.71 -30.65
C THR A 797 -28.46 3.72 -29.67
N SER A 798 -27.32 3.18 -30.09
CA SER A 798 -26.05 3.37 -29.39
C SER A 798 -25.07 4.12 -30.29
N ARG A 799 -24.38 5.12 -29.74
CA ARG A 799 -23.40 5.94 -30.45
C ARG A 799 -22.21 6.18 -29.55
N PHE A 800 -21.01 5.88 -30.07
CA PHE A 800 -19.76 6.26 -29.45
C PHE A 800 -18.98 7.17 -30.38
N ALA A 801 -18.50 8.32 -29.87
CA ALA A 801 -17.62 9.22 -30.59
C ALA A 801 -16.31 9.43 -29.81
N LEU A 802 -15.18 9.09 -30.44
CA LEU A 802 -13.84 9.29 -29.91
C LEU A 802 -13.18 10.48 -30.64
N ILE A 803 -12.81 11.51 -29.89
CA ILE A 803 -12.20 12.74 -30.38
C ILE A 803 -10.76 12.82 -29.87
N THR A 804 -9.79 12.78 -30.78
CA THR A 804 -8.35 12.76 -30.47
C THR A 804 -7.59 13.82 -31.26
N PRO A 805 -6.39 14.25 -30.85
CA PRO A 805 -5.51 15.04 -31.69
C PRO A 805 -5.19 14.25 -32.96
N LYS A 806 -5.17 14.91 -34.13
CA LYS A 806 -5.06 14.22 -35.43
C LYS A 806 -3.84 13.29 -35.58
N ASP A 807 -2.76 13.57 -34.84
CA ASP A 807 -1.48 12.85 -34.93
C ASP A 807 -1.27 11.87 -33.76
N MET A 808 -2.25 11.72 -32.86
CA MET A 808 -2.21 10.79 -31.73
C MET A 808 -2.27 9.34 -32.22
N LYS A 809 -1.39 8.49 -31.69
CA LYS A 809 -1.29 7.07 -32.05
C LYS A 809 -2.00 6.21 -31.02
N PHE A 810 -2.87 5.33 -31.48
CA PHE A 810 -3.56 4.33 -30.67
C PHE A 810 -4.09 3.21 -31.55
N GLN A 811 -4.48 2.12 -30.91
CA GLN A 811 -5.04 0.91 -31.50
C GLN A 811 -6.55 0.88 -31.23
N VAL A 812 -7.33 0.36 -32.19
CA VAL A 812 -8.76 0.09 -32.04
C VAL A 812 -9.04 -1.30 -32.57
N GLN A 813 -9.75 -2.10 -31.79
CA GLN A 813 -10.14 -3.46 -32.13
C GLN A 813 -11.67 -3.60 -31.99
N ALA A 814 -12.28 -4.18 -33.01
CA ALA A 814 -13.71 -4.47 -33.02
C ALA A 814 -13.94 -5.95 -32.66
N HIS A 815 -14.88 -6.19 -31.76
CA HIS A 815 -15.30 -7.52 -31.32
C HIS A 815 -16.77 -7.74 -31.71
N GLY A 816 -17.03 -8.82 -32.45
CA GLY A 816 -18.34 -9.06 -33.06
C GLY A 816 -18.59 -8.17 -34.29
N SER A 817 -19.87 -7.94 -34.61
CA SER A 817 -20.28 -7.20 -35.82
C SER A 817 -20.38 -5.70 -35.59
N VAL A 818 -19.30 -5.08 -35.10
CA VAL A 818 -19.28 -3.63 -34.81
C VAL A 818 -19.53 -2.82 -36.09
N PRO A 819 -20.36 -1.76 -36.03
CA PRO A 819 -20.58 -0.87 -37.18
C PRO A 819 -19.29 -0.25 -37.71
N GLN A 820 -19.23 0.07 -39.01
CA GLN A 820 -18.10 0.82 -39.55
C GLN A 820 -18.10 2.26 -39.01
N ALA A 821 -16.94 2.73 -38.53
CA ALA A 821 -16.79 4.10 -38.06
C ALA A 821 -16.89 5.11 -39.22
N SER A 822 -17.55 6.25 -38.96
CA SER A 822 -17.25 7.47 -39.71
C SER A 822 -15.99 8.12 -39.12
N ASP A 823 -15.11 8.64 -39.97
CA ASP A 823 -13.83 9.23 -39.55
C ASP A 823 -13.61 10.55 -40.28
N ARG A 824 -13.38 11.63 -39.53
CA ARG A 824 -13.21 12.98 -40.06
C ARG A 824 -12.17 13.76 -39.27
N THR A 825 -11.53 14.73 -39.91
CA THR A 825 -10.59 15.66 -39.26
C THR A 825 -11.09 17.09 -39.34
N MET A 826 -11.16 17.78 -38.21
CA MET A 826 -11.63 19.18 -38.10
C MET A 826 -10.82 19.92 -37.04
N GLY A 827 -10.29 21.10 -37.37
CA GLY A 827 -9.64 21.98 -36.39
C GLY A 827 -8.41 21.37 -35.67
N GLY A 828 -7.69 20.44 -36.29
CA GLY A 828 -6.55 19.74 -35.68
C GLY A 828 -6.93 18.47 -34.89
N TRP A 829 -8.22 18.15 -34.81
CA TRP A 829 -8.77 16.98 -34.14
C TRP A 829 -9.28 15.95 -35.15
N ARG A 830 -9.14 14.67 -34.83
CA ARG A 830 -9.78 13.54 -35.50
C ARG A 830 -11.00 13.13 -34.70
N VAL A 831 -12.12 12.88 -35.36
CA VAL A 831 -13.37 12.41 -34.76
C VAL A 831 -13.76 11.11 -35.43
N GLN A 832 -13.72 10.02 -34.66
CA GLN A 832 -14.19 8.71 -35.07
C GLN A 832 -15.51 8.42 -34.37
N GLU A 833 -16.52 8.01 -35.13
CA GLU A 833 -17.86 7.82 -34.61
C GLU A 833 -18.48 6.52 -35.13
N TRP A 834 -18.93 5.70 -34.20
CA TRP A 834 -19.62 4.43 -34.43
C TRP A 834 -21.07 4.56 -34.01
N ARG A 835 -21.98 3.98 -34.79
CA ARG A 835 -23.40 4.04 -34.50
C ARG A 835 -24.07 2.71 -34.81
N ALA A 836 -24.68 2.12 -33.79
CA ALA A 836 -25.55 0.97 -33.90
C ALA A 836 -27.01 1.41 -33.79
N SER A 837 -27.93 0.61 -34.34
CA SER A 837 -29.36 0.94 -34.36
C SER A 837 -30.19 -0.32 -34.28
N ASP A 838 -31.14 -0.33 -33.34
CA ASP A 838 -32.05 -1.46 -33.08
C ASP A 838 -31.31 -2.78 -32.78
N GLU A 839 -30.33 -2.72 -31.89
CA GLU A 839 -29.60 -3.90 -31.43
C GLU A 839 -30.47 -4.71 -30.47
N ALA A 840 -30.69 -5.97 -30.84
CA ALA A 840 -31.49 -6.90 -30.04
C ALA A 840 -30.80 -7.19 -28.69
N PRO A 841 -31.58 -7.43 -27.62
CA PRO A 841 -31.03 -7.84 -26.34
C PRO A 841 -30.14 -9.07 -26.47
N LEU A 842 -28.96 -9.03 -25.85
CA LEU A 842 -28.21 -10.25 -25.60
C LEU A 842 -29.01 -11.08 -24.60
N LYS A 843 -29.29 -12.33 -24.94
CA LYS A 843 -29.88 -13.27 -23.99
C LYS A 843 -28.77 -14.11 -23.42
N LEU A 844 -28.61 -14.08 -22.10
CA LEU A 844 -27.70 -15.00 -21.43
C LEU A 844 -28.26 -16.42 -21.54
N GLU A 845 -27.63 -17.26 -22.35
CA GLU A 845 -27.98 -18.67 -22.43
C GLU A 845 -27.44 -19.39 -21.18
N LYS A 846 -28.16 -20.37 -20.63
CA LYS A 846 -27.66 -21.11 -19.46
C LYS A 846 -26.32 -21.78 -19.79
N GLY A 847 -25.30 -21.53 -18.97
CA GLY A 847 -23.93 -21.98 -19.25
C GLY A 847 -23.26 -21.22 -20.41
N GLY A 848 -23.74 -20.05 -20.80
CA GLY A 848 -23.03 -19.12 -21.70
C GLY A 848 -21.84 -18.44 -21.02
N GLY A 849 -20.92 -17.91 -21.82
CA GLY A 849 -19.74 -17.18 -21.35
C GLY A 849 -20.03 -15.75 -20.86
N ALA A 850 -18.96 -15.02 -20.53
CA ALA A 850 -19.04 -13.62 -20.11
C ALA A 850 -19.49 -12.69 -21.25
N MET A 851 -19.85 -11.45 -20.90
CA MET A 851 -20.39 -10.46 -21.87
C MET A 851 -19.43 -10.19 -23.03
N ASN A 852 -18.16 -9.90 -22.75
CA ASN A 852 -17.13 -9.60 -23.76
C ASN A 852 -16.87 -10.74 -24.76
N ASP A 853 -17.20 -11.98 -24.42
CA ASP A 853 -17.07 -13.15 -25.31
C ASP A 853 -18.19 -13.23 -26.35
N SER A 854 -19.32 -12.55 -26.15
CA SER A 854 -20.52 -12.64 -27.00
C SER A 854 -21.07 -11.30 -27.48
N ALA A 855 -20.72 -10.19 -26.83
CA ALA A 855 -21.22 -8.86 -27.14
C ALA A 855 -20.60 -8.28 -28.42
N VAL A 856 -21.24 -7.22 -28.92
CA VAL A 856 -20.70 -6.38 -29.99
C VAL A 856 -20.09 -5.14 -29.35
N TRP A 857 -18.76 -5.02 -29.39
CA TRP A 857 -18.06 -4.00 -28.63
C TRP A 857 -16.74 -3.55 -29.27
N LEU A 858 -16.29 -2.37 -28.88
CA LEU A 858 -15.02 -1.76 -29.28
C LEU A 858 -14.05 -1.76 -28.13
N ASP A 859 -12.80 -2.06 -28.44
CA ASP A 859 -11.67 -1.90 -27.54
C ASP A 859 -10.67 -0.91 -28.15
N PHE A 860 -10.10 -0.02 -27.34
CA PHE A 860 -9.08 0.91 -27.80
C PHE A 860 -8.02 1.18 -26.74
N SER A 861 -6.77 1.39 -27.18
CA SER A 861 -5.64 1.66 -26.30
C SER A 861 -4.52 2.39 -27.02
N SER A 862 -3.92 3.41 -26.39
CA SER A 862 -2.68 4.04 -26.87
C SER A 862 -1.42 3.28 -26.45
N ILE A 863 -1.55 2.31 -25.56
CA ILE A 863 -0.41 1.53 -25.06
C ILE A 863 0.09 0.65 -26.20
N PRO A 864 1.38 0.74 -26.56
CA PRO A 864 1.88 0.15 -27.80
C PRO A 864 1.94 -1.39 -27.73
N ASP A 865 2.28 -1.95 -26.57
CA ASP A 865 2.51 -3.38 -26.39
C ASP A 865 2.36 -3.83 -24.92
N TRP A 866 2.25 -5.15 -24.71
CA TRP A 866 2.17 -5.75 -23.38
C TRP A 866 3.47 -5.60 -22.58
N ALA A 867 4.63 -5.50 -23.25
CA ALA A 867 5.91 -5.25 -22.58
C ALA A 867 5.93 -3.91 -21.83
N SER A 868 5.16 -2.92 -22.29
CA SER A 868 4.98 -1.64 -21.59
C SER A 868 4.19 -1.80 -20.29
N ILE A 869 3.15 -2.65 -20.26
CA ILE A 869 2.41 -3.00 -19.04
C ILE A 869 3.31 -3.78 -18.07
N VAL A 870 4.13 -4.71 -18.57
CA VAL A 870 5.08 -5.47 -17.74
C VAL A 870 6.06 -4.53 -17.04
N ARG A 871 6.74 -3.64 -17.78
CA ARG A 871 7.70 -2.69 -17.19
C ARG A 871 7.03 -1.78 -16.15
N TRP A 872 5.83 -1.26 -16.48
CA TRP A 872 5.07 -0.43 -15.55
C TRP A 872 4.72 -1.19 -14.27
N TYR A 873 4.15 -2.39 -14.38
CA TYR A 873 3.74 -3.16 -13.19
C TYR A 873 4.94 -3.69 -12.38
N GLN A 874 6.09 -3.93 -13.02
CA GLN A 874 7.34 -4.24 -12.33
C GLN A 874 7.85 -3.09 -11.48
N ASP A 875 7.78 -1.85 -11.96
CA ASP A 875 8.13 -0.67 -11.17
C ASP A 875 7.24 -0.60 -9.90
N LEU A 876 5.97 -1.03 -9.98
CA LEU A 876 5.05 -1.08 -8.83
C LEU A 876 5.29 -2.27 -7.87
N SER A 877 5.58 -3.45 -8.41
CA SER A 877 5.54 -4.72 -7.66
C SER A 877 6.91 -5.25 -7.24
N LYS A 878 7.98 -4.94 -7.97
CA LYS A 878 9.32 -5.49 -7.72
C LYS A 878 9.87 -5.16 -6.34
N PRO A 879 9.76 -3.93 -5.81
CA PRO A 879 10.17 -3.62 -4.44
C PRO A 879 9.39 -4.44 -3.40
N ARG A 880 8.12 -4.72 -3.67
CA ARG A 880 7.20 -5.47 -2.79
C ARG A 880 7.37 -6.98 -2.86
N THR A 881 8.09 -7.48 -3.87
CA THR A 881 8.39 -8.90 -4.06
C THR A 881 9.81 -9.27 -3.61
N GLN A 882 10.58 -8.31 -3.07
CA GLN A 882 11.85 -8.60 -2.42
C GLN A 882 11.65 -9.00 -0.95
N PRO A 883 12.43 -9.95 -0.44
CA PRO A 883 12.35 -10.31 0.97
C PRO A 883 12.92 -9.18 1.85
N ASP A 884 12.13 -8.73 2.83
CA ASP A 884 12.60 -7.95 3.97
C ASP A 884 12.96 -8.88 5.16
N ASP A 885 13.36 -8.32 6.31
CA ASP A 885 13.75 -9.11 7.48
C ASP A 885 12.57 -9.86 8.13
N ALA A 886 11.37 -9.29 8.11
CA ALA A 886 10.16 -9.96 8.61
C ALA A 886 9.81 -11.18 7.73
N ILE A 887 9.88 -11.02 6.41
CA ILE A 887 9.69 -12.07 5.42
C ILE A 887 10.76 -13.17 5.59
N ARG A 888 12.05 -12.80 5.66
CA ARG A 888 13.15 -13.77 5.87
C ARG A 888 12.94 -14.59 7.14
N THR A 889 12.60 -13.91 8.24
CA THR A 889 12.39 -14.55 9.55
C THR A 889 11.22 -15.52 9.50
N ARG A 890 10.07 -15.08 8.98
CA ARG A 890 8.88 -15.92 8.87
C ARG A 890 9.12 -17.12 7.96
N ALA A 891 9.73 -16.93 6.80
CA ALA A 891 10.05 -18.02 5.88
C ALA A 891 11.03 -19.03 6.49
N ALA A 892 12.04 -18.57 7.24
CA ALA A 892 12.96 -19.46 7.96
C ALA A 892 12.24 -20.30 9.02
N ILE A 893 11.29 -19.73 9.76
CA ILE A 893 10.48 -20.45 10.75
C ILE A 893 9.62 -21.52 10.08
N LEU A 894 8.95 -21.18 8.98
CA LEU A 894 8.06 -22.11 8.27
C LEU A 894 8.83 -23.26 7.60
N THR A 895 10.07 -23.01 7.20
CA THR A 895 10.88 -23.98 6.44
C THR A 895 11.95 -24.69 7.27
N LYS A 896 11.98 -24.48 8.60
CA LYS A 896 13.00 -25.06 9.50
C LYS A 896 13.14 -26.59 9.39
N ASP A 897 12.02 -27.28 9.18
CA ASP A 897 11.94 -28.75 9.10
C ASP A 897 11.84 -29.25 7.64
N ALA A 898 11.87 -28.34 6.65
CA ALA A 898 11.80 -28.67 5.23
C ALA A 898 13.20 -28.96 4.68
N HIS A 899 13.37 -30.11 4.03
CA HIS A 899 14.65 -30.58 3.51
C HIS A 899 14.76 -30.46 1.98
N THR A 900 13.63 -30.32 1.29
CA THR A 900 13.54 -30.19 -0.17
C THR A 900 12.85 -28.89 -0.57
N ASP A 901 13.12 -28.39 -1.79
CA ASP A 901 12.45 -27.18 -2.27
C ASP A 901 10.94 -27.36 -2.39
N SER A 902 10.45 -28.57 -2.73
CA SER A 902 9.01 -28.86 -2.73
C SER A 902 8.39 -28.72 -1.34
N GLU A 903 9.06 -29.18 -0.28
CA GLU A 903 8.57 -29.02 1.10
C GLU A 903 8.57 -27.55 1.53
N LYS A 904 9.60 -26.79 1.13
CA LYS A 904 9.66 -25.34 1.42
C LYS A 904 8.53 -24.58 0.74
N ILE A 905 8.32 -24.83 -0.57
CA ILE A 905 7.25 -24.19 -1.34
C ILE A 905 5.89 -24.51 -0.70
N LYS A 906 5.62 -25.78 -0.37
CA LYS A 906 4.37 -26.21 0.29
C LYS A 906 4.14 -25.51 1.61
N ALA A 907 5.17 -25.37 2.45
CA ALA A 907 5.05 -24.71 3.75
C ALA A 907 4.74 -23.22 3.61
N ILE A 908 5.42 -22.53 2.68
CA ILE A 908 5.21 -21.11 2.40
C ILE A 908 3.83 -20.88 1.78
N GLU A 909 3.46 -21.64 0.75
CA GLU A 909 2.15 -21.56 0.11
C GLU A 909 1.03 -21.80 1.12
N ALA A 910 1.14 -22.83 1.97
CA ALA A 910 0.13 -23.10 2.99
C ALA A 910 -0.04 -21.92 3.96
N TYR A 911 1.05 -21.28 4.39
CA TYR A 911 1.01 -20.10 5.24
C TYR A 911 0.31 -18.92 4.55
N VAL A 912 0.78 -18.54 3.35
CA VAL A 912 0.17 -17.42 2.62
C VAL A 912 -1.29 -17.71 2.31
N ALA A 913 -1.63 -18.94 1.94
CA ALA A 913 -2.99 -19.31 1.60
C ALA A 913 -3.94 -19.30 2.81
N LYS A 914 -3.54 -19.88 3.96
CA LYS A 914 -4.41 -20.12 5.11
C LYS A 914 -4.29 -19.09 6.24
N ASP A 915 -3.09 -18.60 6.54
CA ASP A 915 -2.84 -17.71 7.67
C ASP A 915 -2.99 -16.22 7.30
N ILE A 916 -3.01 -15.89 6.00
CA ILE A 916 -3.34 -14.56 5.49
C ILE A 916 -4.74 -14.59 4.90
N GLN A 917 -5.70 -13.94 5.57
CA GLN A 917 -7.08 -13.90 5.14
C GLN A 917 -7.23 -13.07 3.86
N TYR A 918 -7.94 -13.62 2.88
CA TYR A 918 -8.23 -12.89 1.65
C TYR A 918 -9.34 -11.85 1.88
N GLN A 919 -9.07 -10.58 1.58
CA GLN A 919 -10.06 -9.51 1.66
C GLN A 919 -10.05 -8.67 0.38
N SER A 920 -11.13 -8.76 -0.39
CA SER A 920 -11.35 -7.90 -1.55
C SER A 920 -11.85 -6.53 -1.08
N SER A 921 -10.95 -5.62 -0.69
CA SER A 921 -11.29 -4.25 -0.27
C SER A 921 -10.61 -3.19 -1.16
N PRO A 922 -11.35 -2.21 -1.72
CA PRO A 922 -10.78 -1.10 -2.49
C PRO A 922 -9.94 -0.10 -1.67
N PHE A 923 -10.02 -0.13 -0.32
CA PHE A 923 -9.52 0.93 0.55
C PHE A 923 -8.01 0.94 0.81
N ARG A 924 -7.22 0.02 0.24
CA ARG A 924 -5.77 -0.07 0.48
C ARG A 924 -4.95 0.53 -0.66
N MET A 925 -4.33 1.69 -0.39
CA MET A 925 -3.28 2.44 -1.12
C MET A 925 -3.43 2.65 -2.64
N SER A 926 -3.80 1.63 -3.42
CA SER A 926 -4.07 1.70 -4.87
C SER A 926 -4.68 0.37 -5.37
N ALA A 927 -5.44 0.42 -6.47
CA ALA A 927 -5.89 -0.77 -7.17
C ALA A 927 -4.72 -1.67 -7.66
N PHE A 928 -3.53 -1.11 -7.88
CA PHE A 928 -2.42 -1.80 -8.57
C PHE A 928 -1.20 -2.12 -7.69
N VAL A 929 -0.91 -1.31 -6.65
CA VAL A 929 0.32 -1.41 -5.86
C VAL A 929 0.15 -2.40 -4.71
N PRO A 930 0.95 -3.49 -4.60
CA PRO A 930 0.88 -4.41 -3.47
C PRO A 930 1.30 -3.75 -2.15
N THR A 931 0.63 -4.13 -1.06
CA THR A 931 0.98 -3.76 0.31
C THR A 931 2.33 -4.36 0.71
N GLU A 932 3.06 -3.74 1.64
CA GLU A 932 4.37 -4.23 2.09
C GLU A 932 4.25 -5.60 2.78
N GLY A 933 5.18 -6.51 2.50
CA GLY A 933 5.17 -7.87 3.05
C GLY A 933 5.13 -7.92 4.58
N LYS A 934 5.96 -7.10 5.27
CA LYS A 934 5.91 -6.96 6.74
C LYS A 934 4.54 -6.53 7.26
N GLN A 935 3.81 -5.68 6.54
CA GLN A 935 2.48 -5.23 6.92
C GLN A 935 1.46 -6.35 6.73
N VAL A 936 1.47 -7.05 5.60
CA VAL A 936 0.58 -8.19 5.33
C VAL A 936 0.78 -9.30 6.37
N ILE A 937 2.03 -9.61 6.73
CA ILE A 937 2.36 -10.59 7.78
C ILE A 937 1.81 -10.16 9.15
N ARG A 938 1.96 -8.89 9.51
CA ARG A 938 1.52 -8.34 10.81
C ARG A 938 0.00 -8.33 10.92
N GLU A 939 -0.68 -7.95 9.84
CA GLU A 939 -2.13 -7.75 9.84
C GLU A 939 -2.91 -9.04 9.57
N HIS A 940 -2.27 -10.07 9.01
CA HIS A 940 -2.89 -11.35 8.67
C HIS A 940 -4.03 -11.25 7.64
N TYR A 941 -4.06 -10.21 6.80
CA TYR A 941 -4.96 -10.13 5.66
C TYR A 941 -4.35 -9.39 4.47
N GLY A 942 -4.85 -9.68 3.27
CA GLY A 942 -4.43 -9.06 2.01
C GLY A 942 -5.34 -9.44 0.84
N ASP A 943 -5.28 -8.68 -0.23
CA ASP A 943 -5.99 -9.00 -1.48
C ASP A 943 -5.15 -9.89 -2.42
N CYS A 944 -5.53 -10.03 -3.70
CA CYS A 944 -4.88 -10.96 -4.62
C CYS A 944 -3.43 -10.54 -4.93
N LYS A 945 -3.18 -9.24 -5.14
CA LYS A 945 -1.84 -8.72 -5.42
C LYS A 945 -0.95 -8.79 -4.19
N ASP A 946 -1.49 -8.55 -2.99
CA ASP A 946 -0.76 -8.67 -1.73
C ASP A 946 -0.30 -10.11 -1.50
N LYS A 947 -1.20 -11.09 -1.66
CA LYS A 947 -0.89 -12.51 -1.45
C LYS A 947 0.09 -13.04 -2.51
N ALA A 948 -0.05 -12.64 -3.77
CA ALA A 948 0.90 -12.99 -4.83
C ALA A 948 2.29 -12.37 -4.62
N ALA A 949 2.36 -11.11 -4.17
CA ALA A 949 3.62 -10.44 -3.89
C ALA A 949 4.32 -11.05 -2.66
N LEU A 950 3.59 -11.29 -1.57
CA LEU A 950 4.10 -11.93 -0.36
C LEU A 950 4.61 -13.35 -0.65
N LEU A 951 3.85 -14.16 -1.41
CA LEU A 951 4.28 -15.49 -1.83
C LEU A 951 5.60 -15.41 -2.60
N THR A 952 5.71 -14.49 -3.56
CA THR A 952 6.92 -14.28 -4.36
C THR A 952 8.13 -13.89 -3.49
N ALA A 953 7.94 -12.97 -2.54
CA ALA A 953 8.99 -12.53 -1.63
C ALA A 953 9.46 -13.63 -0.66
N MET A 954 8.52 -14.39 -0.10
CA MET A 954 8.84 -15.51 0.80
C MET A 954 9.57 -16.62 0.05
N LEU A 955 9.17 -16.96 -1.18
CA LEU A 955 9.86 -17.96 -2.00
C LEU A 955 11.28 -17.51 -2.37
N ALA A 956 11.46 -16.23 -2.71
CA ALA A 956 12.78 -15.66 -2.98
C ALA A 956 13.72 -15.80 -1.76
N SER A 957 13.22 -15.65 -0.53
CA SER A 957 14.01 -15.79 0.71
C SER A 957 14.61 -17.19 0.91
N VAL A 958 14.02 -18.22 0.30
CA VAL A 958 14.50 -19.61 0.37
C VAL A 958 15.14 -20.09 -0.93
N GLY A 959 15.42 -19.16 -1.85
CA GLY A 959 16.12 -19.42 -3.12
C GLY A 959 15.23 -20.00 -4.22
N VAL A 960 13.90 -19.98 -4.06
CA VAL A 960 12.96 -20.44 -5.10
C VAL A 960 12.60 -19.26 -6.00
N LYS A 961 12.81 -19.42 -7.31
CA LYS A 961 12.46 -18.40 -8.29
C LYS A 961 10.94 -18.40 -8.53
N SER A 962 10.33 -17.22 -8.50
CA SER A 962 8.92 -17.01 -8.82
C SER A 962 8.70 -15.63 -9.42
N GLU A 963 7.65 -15.48 -10.23
CA GLU A 963 7.24 -14.21 -10.85
C GLU A 963 5.74 -13.99 -10.62
N MET A 964 5.30 -12.73 -10.50
CA MET A 964 3.88 -12.42 -10.46
C MET A 964 3.22 -12.64 -11.83
N VAL A 965 1.93 -12.96 -11.80
CA VAL A 965 1.09 -13.19 -13.00
C VAL A 965 -0.22 -12.44 -12.82
N LEU A 966 -0.58 -11.62 -13.80
CA LEU A 966 -1.87 -10.93 -13.86
C LEU A 966 -2.81 -11.66 -14.81
N LEU A 967 -4.08 -11.84 -14.43
CA LEU A 967 -5.08 -12.48 -15.29
C LEU A 967 -6.48 -11.92 -15.03
N SER A 968 -7.41 -12.27 -15.91
CA SER A 968 -8.84 -12.09 -15.68
C SER A 968 -9.48 -13.47 -15.60
N PRO A 969 -10.08 -13.84 -14.45
CA PRO A 969 -10.75 -15.13 -14.33
C PRO A 969 -11.89 -15.28 -15.34
N ARG A 970 -12.23 -16.51 -15.70
CA ARG A 970 -13.16 -16.87 -16.78
C ARG A 970 -14.53 -16.19 -16.73
N ASN A 971 -15.03 -15.81 -15.55
CA ASN A 971 -16.28 -15.06 -15.41
C ASN A 971 -16.19 -13.61 -15.92
N TYR A 972 -14.99 -13.09 -16.15
CA TYR A 972 -14.70 -11.84 -16.85
C TYR A 972 -14.43 -12.05 -18.35
N GLY A 973 -14.51 -13.28 -18.83
CA GLY A 973 -14.31 -13.67 -20.22
C GLY A 973 -12.90 -14.11 -20.57
N VAL A 974 -12.77 -14.72 -21.74
CA VAL A 974 -11.49 -15.25 -22.24
C VAL A 974 -11.01 -14.56 -23.51
N THR A 975 -11.83 -13.66 -24.06
CA THR A 975 -11.44 -12.77 -25.14
C THR A 975 -10.42 -11.75 -24.63
N PRO A 976 -9.19 -11.73 -25.15
CA PRO A 976 -8.16 -10.81 -24.67
C PRO A 976 -8.46 -9.37 -25.11
N TYR A 977 -8.21 -8.45 -24.19
CA TYR A 977 -8.16 -7.02 -24.45
C TYR A 977 -6.91 -6.62 -25.25
N LEU A 978 -6.92 -5.41 -25.83
CA LEU A 978 -5.72 -4.69 -26.25
C LEU A 978 -4.82 -4.39 -25.03
N PRO A 979 -3.51 -4.14 -25.23
CA PRO A 979 -2.58 -3.80 -24.15
C PRO A 979 -3.15 -2.74 -23.21
N SER A 980 -3.42 -3.12 -21.97
CA SER A 980 -4.07 -2.29 -20.94
C SER A 980 -3.93 -2.94 -19.57
N PRO A 981 -4.02 -2.18 -18.46
CA PRO A 981 -3.92 -2.75 -17.11
C PRO A 981 -5.23 -3.41 -16.63
N ARG A 982 -6.15 -3.82 -17.54
CA ARG A 982 -7.47 -4.40 -17.22
C ARG A 982 -7.38 -5.88 -16.84
N PHE A 983 -6.77 -6.15 -15.69
CA PHE A 983 -6.75 -7.47 -15.05
C PHE A 983 -7.58 -7.47 -13.77
N ALA A 984 -8.25 -8.57 -13.48
CA ALA A 984 -9.12 -8.71 -12.31
C ALA A 984 -8.50 -9.54 -11.18
N HIS A 985 -7.37 -10.21 -11.41
CA HIS A 985 -6.74 -11.11 -10.45
C HIS A 985 -5.21 -11.19 -10.61
N ALA A 986 -4.52 -11.57 -9.53
CA ALA A 986 -3.07 -11.72 -9.48
C ALA A 986 -2.67 -13.01 -8.73
N ILE A 987 -1.74 -13.77 -9.31
CA ILE A 987 -1.21 -15.05 -8.78
C ILE A 987 0.32 -15.11 -8.99
N ALA A 988 0.97 -16.24 -8.72
CA ALA A 988 2.41 -16.43 -8.96
C ALA A 988 2.73 -17.61 -9.89
N LEU A 989 3.72 -17.46 -10.76
CA LEU A 989 4.37 -18.55 -11.49
C LEU A 989 5.65 -18.95 -10.72
N VAL A 990 5.64 -20.13 -10.12
CA VAL A 990 6.71 -20.64 -9.27
C VAL A 990 7.52 -21.71 -10.00
N GLN A 991 8.84 -21.59 -10.00
CA GLN A 991 9.75 -22.59 -10.55
C GLN A 991 9.90 -23.73 -9.54
N THR A 992 9.25 -24.86 -9.79
CA THR A 992 9.36 -26.06 -8.95
C THR A 992 10.34 -27.08 -9.53
N PRO A 993 10.85 -28.04 -8.75
CA PRO A 993 11.72 -29.10 -9.27
C PRO A 993 11.12 -29.92 -10.41
N ASP A 994 9.78 -30.04 -10.47
CA ASP A 994 9.05 -30.79 -11.50
C ASP A 994 8.61 -29.91 -12.69
N GLY A 995 9.03 -28.63 -12.70
CA GLY A 995 8.70 -27.63 -13.70
C GLY A 995 7.94 -26.42 -13.16
N PRO A 996 7.67 -25.41 -13.99
CA PRO A 996 6.93 -24.22 -13.57
C PRO A 996 5.48 -24.56 -13.20
N ARG A 997 4.96 -23.99 -12.11
CA ARG A 997 3.56 -24.11 -11.69
C ARG A 997 2.96 -22.75 -11.36
N TYR A 998 1.73 -22.53 -11.80
CA TYR A 998 0.94 -21.38 -11.38
C TYR A 998 0.30 -21.70 -10.02
N ILE A 999 0.39 -20.77 -9.07
CA ILE A 999 -0.10 -20.94 -7.70
C ILE A 999 -0.96 -19.74 -7.36
N ASP A 1000 -2.22 -20.00 -7.03
CA ASP A 1000 -3.17 -19.01 -6.51
C ASP A 1000 -3.30 -19.15 -4.98
N ALA A 1001 -2.59 -18.29 -4.25
CA ALA A 1001 -2.65 -18.26 -2.79
C ALA A 1001 -3.98 -17.69 -2.25
N THR A 1002 -4.89 -17.18 -3.09
CA THR A 1002 -6.24 -16.78 -2.65
C THR A 1002 -7.18 -17.99 -2.50
N ALA A 1003 -6.85 -19.13 -3.13
CA ALA A 1003 -7.63 -20.34 -3.10
C ALA A 1003 -7.18 -21.32 -1.99
N ASP A 1004 -7.42 -20.96 -0.72
CA ASP A 1004 -6.96 -21.65 0.51
C ASP A 1004 -7.31 -23.15 0.67
N LYS A 1005 -8.22 -23.66 -0.16
CA LYS A 1005 -8.72 -25.05 -0.16
C LYS A 1005 -8.28 -25.84 -1.40
N MET A 1006 -7.54 -25.23 -2.31
CA MET A 1006 -6.94 -25.90 -3.46
C MET A 1006 -5.71 -26.69 -3.01
N GLY A 1007 -5.46 -27.81 -3.70
CA GLY A 1007 -4.24 -28.60 -3.50
C GLY A 1007 -3.00 -27.85 -3.98
N TYR A 1008 -1.84 -28.27 -3.48
CA TYR A 1008 -0.53 -27.74 -3.84
C TYR A 1008 -0.33 -27.68 -5.35
N GLY A 1009 -0.16 -26.47 -5.88
CA GLY A 1009 0.09 -26.25 -7.30
C GLY A 1009 -1.10 -26.58 -8.22
N ASP A 1010 -2.30 -26.72 -7.66
CA ASP A 1010 -3.55 -26.76 -8.41
C ASP A 1010 -4.14 -25.34 -8.52
N LEU A 1011 -5.04 -25.14 -9.51
CA LEU A 1011 -5.71 -23.86 -9.75
C LEU A 1011 -7.23 -24.02 -9.74
N PRO A 1012 -7.99 -23.02 -9.26
CA PRO A 1012 -9.43 -22.95 -9.50
C PRO A 1012 -9.76 -22.97 -10.99
N TYR A 1013 -10.90 -23.57 -11.37
CA TYR A 1013 -11.32 -23.65 -12.78
C TYR A 1013 -11.50 -22.28 -13.45
N GLY A 1014 -11.74 -21.22 -12.66
CA GLY A 1014 -11.86 -19.85 -13.13
C GLY A 1014 -10.55 -19.30 -13.70
N ASP A 1015 -9.41 -19.73 -13.19
CA ASP A 1015 -8.08 -19.22 -13.58
C ASP A 1015 -7.41 -20.09 -14.65
N GLN A 1016 -8.08 -21.18 -15.05
CA GLN A 1016 -7.56 -22.14 -16.03
C GLN A 1016 -8.00 -21.80 -17.45
N ASP A 1017 -7.10 -22.00 -18.41
CA ASP A 1017 -7.37 -21.82 -19.83
C ASP A 1017 -7.82 -20.39 -20.19
N VAL A 1018 -7.28 -19.39 -19.47
CA VAL A 1018 -7.52 -17.95 -19.66
C VAL A 1018 -6.22 -17.21 -20.05
N PRO A 1019 -6.31 -16.05 -20.74
CA PRO A 1019 -5.15 -15.20 -20.98
C PRO A 1019 -4.59 -14.61 -19.68
N ALA A 1020 -3.26 -14.56 -19.59
CA ALA A 1020 -2.53 -14.05 -18.44
C ALA A 1020 -1.22 -13.37 -18.86
N LEU A 1021 -0.85 -12.29 -18.18
CA LEU A 1021 0.39 -11.56 -18.38
C LEU A 1021 1.40 -11.94 -17.30
N LEU A 1022 2.53 -12.51 -17.73
CA LEU A 1022 3.66 -12.79 -16.85
C LEU A 1022 4.46 -11.50 -16.60
N ILE A 1023 4.73 -11.18 -15.34
CA ILE A 1023 5.49 -10.00 -14.93
C ILE A 1023 7.00 -10.33 -14.92
N ASP A 1024 7.54 -10.64 -16.10
CA ASP A 1024 8.95 -10.97 -16.36
C ASP A 1024 9.48 -10.04 -17.47
N ASP A 1025 10.68 -9.47 -17.32
CA ASP A 1025 11.31 -8.54 -18.27
C ASP A 1025 11.34 -9.04 -19.73
N LYS A 1026 11.23 -10.36 -19.95
CA LYS A 1026 11.23 -11.01 -21.26
C LYS A 1026 9.83 -11.17 -21.87
N ALA A 1027 8.77 -10.98 -21.08
CA ALA A 1027 7.40 -11.12 -21.56
C ALA A 1027 7.03 -9.93 -22.46
N SER A 1028 6.52 -10.25 -23.66
CA SER A 1028 6.08 -9.26 -24.65
C SER A 1028 4.64 -9.44 -25.11
N ASP A 1029 3.96 -10.49 -24.63
CA ASP A 1029 2.60 -10.85 -25.03
C ASP A 1029 1.91 -11.66 -23.92
N LEU A 1030 0.59 -11.85 -24.06
CA LEU A 1030 -0.19 -12.70 -23.17
C LEU A 1030 0.18 -14.18 -23.35
N THR A 1031 0.17 -14.89 -22.24
CA THR A 1031 0.29 -16.35 -22.17
C THR A 1031 -1.05 -16.97 -21.79
N LYS A 1032 -1.23 -18.28 -22.00
CA LYS A 1032 -2.45 -18.98 -21.57
C LYS A 1032 -2.12 -19.87 -20.37
N ILE A 1033 -2.89 -19.75 -19.30
CA ILE A 1033 -2.70 -20.61 -18.12
C ILE A 1033 -3.13 -22.04 -18.47
N PRO A 1034 -2.29 -23.06 -18.19
CA PRO A 1034 -2.64 -24.45 -18.49
C PRO A 1034 -3.80 -24.92 -17.62
N ALA A 1035 -4.67 -25.74 -18.20
CA ALA A 1035 -5.69 -26.46 -17.45
C ALA A 1035 -5.08 -27.65 -16.68
N LEU A 1036 -5.69 -28.01 -15.55
CA LEU A 1036 -5.32 -29.19 -14.78
C LEU A 1036 -5.42 -30.47 -15.63
N PRO A 1037 -4.53 -31.45 -15.42
CA PRO A 1037 -4.68 -32.78 -16.00
C PRO A 1037 -6.06 -33.38 -15.67
N ILE A 1038 -6.63 -34.13 -16.62
CA ILE A 1038 -7.98 -34.71 -16.47
C ILE A 1038 -8.06 -35.73 -15.32
N ASP A 1039 -6.97 -36.47 -15.09
CA ASP A 1039 -6.91 -37.50 -14.06
C ASP A 1039 -6.73 -36.91 -12.65
N ASP A 1040 -6.19 -35.69 -12.54
CA ASP A 1040 -6.01 -34.96 -11.28
C ASP A 1040 -7.22 -34.09 -10.92
N ASN A 1041 -8.20 -33.99 -11.81
CA ASN A 1041 -9.40 -33.18 -11.65
C ASN A 1041 -10.65 -34.03 -11.89
N GLY A 1042 -11.14 -34.70 -10.85
CA GLY A 1042 -12.27 -35.60 -11.02
C GLY A 1042 -12.88 -36.16 -9.75
N MET A 1043 -13.89 -37.01 -9.97
CA MET A 1043 -14.61 -37.72 -8.93
C MET A 1043 -14.58 -39.22 -9.20
N ASN A 1044 -14.33 -40.00 -8.16
CA ASN A 1044 -14.52 -41.45 -8.15
C ASN A 1044 -15.63 -41.81 -7.18
N VAL A 1045 -16.65 -42.53 -7.65
CA VAL A 1045 -17.89 -42.77 -6.91
C VAL A 1045 -18.21 -44.26 -6.88
N VAL A 1046 -18.09 -44.88 -5.71
CA VAL A 1046 -18.35 -46.30 -5.49
C VAL A 1046 -19.71 -46.49 -4.81
N TYR A 1047 -20.59 -47.24 -5.47
CA TYR A 1047 -21.89 -47.65 -4.95
C TYR A 1047 -21.86 -49.14 -4.59
N THR A 1048 -22.35 -49.46 -3.40
CA THR A 1048 -22.60 -50.84 -2.97
C THR A 1048 -24.02 -50.97 -2.49
N GLY A 1049 -24.71 -52.06 -2.81
CA GLY A 1049 -26.08 -52.23 -2.36
C GLY A 1049 -26.60 -53.65 -2.44
N LYS A 1050 -27.68 -53.91 -1.68
CA LYS A 1050 -28.41 -55.17 -1.67
C LYS A 1050 -29.86 -54.91 -2.05
N LEU A 1051 -30.27 -55.47 -3.18
CA LEU A 1051 -31.64 -55.35 -3.68
C LEU A 1051 -32.49 -56.49 -3.14
N ALA A 1052 -33.58 -56.15 -2.47
CA ALA A 1052 -34.56 -57.12 -1.97
C ALA A 1052 -35.62 -57.45 -3.03
N SER A 1053 -36.25 -58.62 -2.91
CA SER A 1053 -37.25 -59.08 -3.87
C SER A 1053 -38.55 -58.25 -3.88
N ASN A 1054 -38.78 -57.44 -2.85
CA ASN A 1054 -39.88 -56.48 -2.77
C ASN A 1054 -39.57 -55.14 -3.45
N GLY A 1055 -38.35 -54.98 -3.99
CA GLY A 1055 -37.89 -53.78 -4.67
C GLY A 1055 -37.12 -52.80 -3.79
N ASP A 1056 -36.96 -53.04 -2.49
CA ASP A 1056 -36.23 -52.13 -1.60
C ASP A 1056 -34.71 -52.30 -1.73
N LEU A 1057 -33.97 -51.21 -1.52
CA LEU A 1057 -32.50 -51.18 -1.60
C LEU A 1057 -31.89 -50.71 -0.28
N ASP A 1058 -31.03 -51.53 0.31
CA ASP A 1058 -30.07 -51.07 1.32
C ASP A 1058 -28.73 -50.80 0.65
N GLY A 1059 -28.25 -49.56 0.71
CA GLY A 1059 -27.10 -49.11 -0.06
C GLY A 1059 -26.12 -48.22 0.70
N ALA A 1060 -24.93 -48.09 0.12
CA ALA A 1060 -23.91 -47.15 0.56
C ALA A 1060 -23.16 -46.55 -0.64
N LEU A 1061 -22.73 -45.30 -0.47
CA LEU A 1061 -21.98 -44.48 -1.40
C LEU A 1061 -20.64 -44.11 -0.76
N ALA A 1062 -19.55 -44.22 -1.53
CA ALA A 1062 -18.26 -43.64 -1.20
C ALA A 1062 -17.74 -42.81 -2.38
N LEU A 1063 -17.61 -41.51 -2.17
CA LEU A 1063 -17.16 -40.54 -3.16
C LEU A 1063 -15.78 -40.04 -2.78
N THR A 1064 -14.86 -40.01 -3.73
CA THR A 1064 -13.53 -39.41 -3.63
C THR A 1064 -13.42 -38.28 -4.64
N ALA A 1065 -13.05 -37.07 -4.22
CA ALA A 1065 -12.95 -35.91 -5.09
C ALA A 1065 -11.55 -35.28 -5.05
N THR A 1066 -11.07 -34.86 -6.22
CA THR A 1066 -9.75 -34.23 -6.46
C THR A 1066 -9.91 -32.95 -7.28
N GLY A 1067 -8.86 -32.13 -7.37
CA GLY A 1067 -8.85 -30.88 -8.12
C GLY A 1067 -10.02 -29.96 -7.78
N ASN A 1068 -10.69 -29.44 -8.81
CA ASN A 1068 -11.79 -28.48 -8.66
C ASN A 1068 -12.99 -29.06 -7.88
N TRP A 1069 -13.29 -30.36 -8.04
CA TRP A 1069 -14.38 -31.00 -7.29
C TRP A 1069 -14.07 -31.12 -5.80
N GLY A 1070 -12.82 -31.47 -5.46
CA GLY A 1070 -12.35 -31.48 -4.07
C GLY A 1070 -12.46 -30.09 -3.44
N TRP A 1071 -12.03 -29.06 -4.15
CA TRP A 1071 -12.08 -27.67 -3.71
C TRP A 1071 -13.50 -27.15 -3.47
N VAL A 1072 -14.42 -27.36 -4.42
CA VAL A 1072 -15.82 -26.92 -4.29
C VAL A 1072 -16.50 -27.60 -3.11
N LEU A 1073 -16.31 -28.92 -2.97
CA LEU A 1073 -16.91 -29.67 -1.86
C LEU A 1073 -16.32 -29.23 -0.51
N ARG A 1074 -14.99 -29.06 -0.41
CA ARG A 1074 -14.37 -28.51 0.81
C ARG A 1074 -14.93 -27.14 1.18
N SER A 1075 -15.02 -26.26 0.19
CA SER A 1075 -15.57 -24.91 0.36
C SER A 1075 -16.99 -24.93 0.87
N ALA A 1076 -17.84 -25.84 0.36
CA ALA A 1076 -19.20 -26.01 0.81
C ALA A 1076 -19.30 -26.56 2.25
N PHE A 1077 -18.49 -27.56 2.62
CA PHE A 1077 -18.55 -28.16 3.95
C PHE A 1077 -17.90 -27.30 5.04
N GLN A 1078 -16.88 -26.50 4.72
CA GLN A 1078 -16.21 -25.60 5.66
C GLN A 1078 -16.95 -24.27 5.84
N SER A 1079 -17.89 -23.91 4.95
CA SER A 1079 -18.71 -22.70 5.12
C SER A 1079 -19.83 -22.88 6.16
N VAL A 1080 -20.03 -24.10 6.67
CA VAL A 1080 -21.06 -24.43 7.66
C VAL A 1080 -20.46 -25.06 8.91
N THR A 1081 -21.19 -24.99 10.03
CA THR A 1081 -20.81 -25.64 11.28
C THR A 1081 -20.92 -27.17 11.17
N ARG A 1082 -20.19 -27.90 12.02
CA ARG A 1082 -20.22 -29.39 12.05
C ARG A 1082 -21.63 -29.96 12.11
N ASP A 1083 -22.53 -29.38 12.91
CA ASP A 1083 -23.91 -29.86 13.02
C ASP A 1083 -24.69 -29.71 11.69
N LYS A 1084 -24.39 -28.68 10.91
CA LYS A 1084 -24.99 -28.44 9.58
C LYS A 1084 -24.32 -29.26 8.46
N GLN A 1085 -23.18 -29.88 8.71
CA GLN A 1085 -22.53 -30.76 7.72
C GLN A 1085 -23.35 -32.04 7.49
N ASP A 1086 -24.03 -32.57 8.52
CA ASP A 1086 -24.95 -33.72 8.35
C ASP A 1086 -26.15 -33.35 7.46
N ASP A 1087 -26.65 -32.11 7.56
CA ASP A 1087 -27.72 -31.61 6.69
C ASP A 1087 -27.27 -31.53 5.23
N LEU A 1088 -26.02 -31.12 4.96
CA LEU A 1088 -25.45 -31.15 3.62
C LEU A 1088 -25.32 -32.58 3.09
N LEU A 1089 -24.83 -33.53 3.91
CA LEU A 1089 -24.76 -34.94 3.55
C LEU A 1089 -26.15 -35.53 3.28
N ARG A 1090 -27.15 -35.17 4.08
CA ARG A 1090 -28.55 -35.55 3.89
C ARG A 1090 -29.10 -34.99 2.59
N SER A 1091 -28.83 -33.72 2.30
CA SER A 1091 -29.22 -33.05 1.04
C SER A 1091 -28.63 -33.79 -0.17
N VAL A 1092 -27.33 -34.10 -0.12
CA VAL A 1092 -26.65 -34.92 -1.14
C VAL A 1092 -27.27 -36.31 -1.25
N ALA A 1093 -27.61 -36.96 -0.14
CA ALA A 1093 -28.26 -38.27 -0.18
C ALA A 1093 -29.64 -38.20 -0.84
N THR A 1094 -30.46 -37.21 -0.48
CA THR A 1094 -31.81 -37.04 -1.01
C THR A 1094 -31.87 -36.66 -2.49
N SER A 1095 -30.77 -36.15 -3.06
CA SER A 1095 -30.68 -35.87 -4.50
C SER A 1095 -30.40 -37.11 -5.35
N LEU A 1096 -29.96 -38.24 -4.75
CA LEU A 1096 -29.70 -39.49 -5.46
C LEU A 1096 -31.00 -40.17 -5.93
N PHE A 1097 -31.95 -40.41 -5.02
CA PHE A 1097 -33.28 -40.96 -5.37
C PHE A 1097 -34.38 -40.32 -4.52
N LYS A 1098 -35.56 -40.10 -5.11
CA LYS A 1098 -36.72 -39.53 -4.41
C LYS A 1098 -37.22 -40.36 -3.23
N THR A 1099 -37.01 -41.67 -3.24
CA THR A 1099 -37.46 -42.61 -2.19
C THR A 1099 -36.37 -42.95 -1.17
N LEU A 1100 -35.23 -42.26 -1.22
CA LEU A 1100 -34.10 -42.51 -0.35
C LEU A 1100 -34.33 -41.92 1.05
N THR A 1101 -34.10 -42.76 2.06
CA THR A 1101 -33.96 -42.40 3.48
C THR A 1101 -32.48 -42.46 3.88
N TYR A 1102 -31.94 -41.30 4.30
CA TYR A 1102 -30.58 -41.18 4.83
C TYR A 1102 -30.44 -41.91 6.18
N LYS A 1103 -29.43 -42.78 6.31
CA LYS A 1103 -29.12 -43.45 7.59
C LYS A 1103 -27.99 -42.75 8.33
N SER A 1104 -26.86 -42.52 7.67
CA SER A 1104 -25.66 -41.92 8.25
C SER A 1104 -24.68 -41.49 7.17
N GLY A 1105 -23.72 -40.64 7.50
CA GLY A 1105 -22.68 -40.21 6.57
C GLY A 1105 -21.48 -39.58 7.27
N SER A 1106 -20.39 -39.42 6.52
CA SER A 1106 -19.16 -38.78 6.99
C SER A 1106 -18.44 -38.08 5.85
N VAL A 1107 -17.65 -37.06 6.20
CA VAL A 1107 -16.67 -36.41 5.32
C VAL A 1107 -15.31 -36.47 6.01
N GLU A 1108 -14.31 -36.96 5.30
CA GLU A 1108 -12.93 -37.10 5.76
C GLU A 1108 -12.01 -36.22 4.90
N LYS A 1109 -10.85 -35.83 5.46
CA LYS A 1109 -9.85 -35.00 4.76
C LYS A 1109 -10.35 -33.61 4.34
N LEU A 1110 -11.25 -33.04 5.15
CA LEU A 1110 -11.79 -31.70 4.93
C LEU A 1110 -10.72 -30.61 5.04
N ASP A 1111 -9.83 -30.72 6.03
CA ASP A 1111 -8.81 -29.71 6.35
C ASP A 1111 -7.46 -29.91 5.62
N ASP A 1112 -7.35 -31.01 4.85
CA ASP A 1112 -6.16 -31.36 4.08
C ASP A 1112 -6.47 -31.23 2.57
N PRO A 1113 -6.11 -30.10 1.94
CA PRO A 1113 -6.39 -29.86 0.54
C PRO A 1113 -5.57 -30.74 -0.42
N ASN A 1114 -4.45 -31.31 0.05
CA ASN A 1114 -3.55 -32.15 -0.75
C ASN A 1114 -3.98 -33.63 -0.79
N ALA A 1115 -4.82 -34.05 0.14
CA ALA A 1115 -5.44 -35.37 0.08
C ALA A 1115 -6.69 -35.33 -0.81
N PRO A 1116 -7.17 -36.45 -1.37
CA PRO A 1116 -8.51 -36.51 -1.94
C PRO A 1116 -9.57 -36.36 -0.83
N LEU A 1117 -10.62 -35.56 -1.07
CA LEU A 1117 -11.76 -35.47 -0.16
C LEU A 1117 -12.55 -36.77 -0.23
N VAL A 1118 -12.89 -37.38 0.90
CA VAL A 1118 -13.67 -38.61 0.94
C VAL A 1118 -15.00 -38.37 1.63
N MET A 1119 -16.10 -38.69 0.95
CA MET A 1119 -17.46 -38.63 1.47
C MET A 1119 -18.08 -40.01 1.49
N ARG A 1120 -18.77 -40.36 2.56
CA ARG A 1120 -19.48 -41.64 2.71
C ARG A 1120 -20.91 -41.42 3.14
N ILE A 1121 -21.84 -42.14 2.54
CA ILE A 1121 -23.28 -42.08 2.87
C ILE A 1121 -23.85 -43.48 2.87
N ALA A 1122 -24.57 -43.86 3.94
CA ALA A 1122 -25.37 -45.07 4.01
C ALA A 1122 -26.86 -44.70 3.95
N TYR A 1123 -27.63 -45.49 3.21
CA TYR A 1123 -29.04 -45.18 2.94
C TYR A 1123 -29.92 -46.42 2.80
N HIS A 1124 -31.23 -46.20 2.88
CA HIS A 1124 -32.27 -47.14 2.49
C HIS A 1124 -33.11 -46.47 1.40
N ALA A 1125 -33.64 -47.22 0.42
CA ALA A 1125 -34.59 -46.69 -0.53
C ALA A 1125 -35.78 -47.65 -0.69
N ASP A 1126 -36.95 -47.17 -0.30
CA ASP A 1126 -38.20 -47.91 -0.47
C ASP A 1126 -38.57 -47.96 -1.95
N HIS A 1127 -39.01 -49.12 -2.43
CA HIS A 1127 -39.48 -49.30 -3.82
C HIS A 1127 -38.48 -48.80 -4.89
N TYR A 1128 -37.19 -48.96 -4.62
CA TYR A 1128 -36.11 -48.58 -5.55
C TYR A 1128 -36.27 -49.25 -6.92
N ALA A 1129 -36.53 -50.56 -6.94
CA ALA A 1129 -36.86 -51.31 -8.15
C ALA A 1129 -38.37 -51.52 -8.27
N SER A 1130 -38.91 -51.32 -9.47
CA SER A 1130 -40.34 -51.57 -9.72
C SER A 1130 -40.62 -53.06 -9.86
N VAL A 1131 -41.54 -53.59 -9.04
CA VAL A 1131 -41.98 -54.99 -9.08
C VAL A 1131 -43.07 -55.16 -10.14
N ALA A 1132 -42.82 -56.02 -11.13
CA ALA A 1132 -43.77 -56.34 -12.20
C ALA A 1132 -43.89 -57.87 -12.39
N GLY A 1133 -44.74 -58.52 -11.58
CA GLY A 1133 -44.90 -59.98 -11.59
C GLY A 1133 -43.61 -60.69 -11.18
N ASN A 1134 -43.02 -61.49 -12.09
CA ASN A 1134 -41.74 -62.17 -11.86
C ASN A 1134 -40.52 -61.31 -12.23
N PHE A 1135 -40.71 -60.03 -12.57
CA PHE A 1135 -39.66 -59.11 -12.97
C PHE A 1135 -39.42 -58.02 -11.91
N LEU A 1136 -38.15 -57.60 -11.76
CA LEU A 1136 -37.77 -56.34 -11.13
C LEU A 1136 -37.15 -55.43 -12.20
N LEU A 1137 -37.60 -54.18 -12.27
CA LEU A 1137 -36.98 -53.14 -13.08
C LEU A 1137 -36.11 -52.30 -12.15
N ALA A 1138 -34.80 -52.57 -12.15
CA ALA A 1138 -33.85 -51.92 -11.27
C ALA A 1138 -33.03 -50.87 -12.05
N PRO A 1139 -33.17 -49.57 -11.75
CA PRO A 1139 -32.18 -48.59 -12.23
C PRO A 1139 -30.81 -48.89 -11.61
N LEU A 1140 -29.75 -48.27 -12.13
CA LEU A 1140 -28.48 -48.22 -11.42
C LEU A 1140 -28.41 -46.99 -10.51
N PRO A 1141 -27.68 -47.06 -9.39
CA PRO A 1141 -27.64 -45.96 -8.45
C PRO A 1141 -26.63 -44.85 -8.83
N TRP A 1142 -26.05 -44.89 -10.03
CA TRP A 1142 -25.04 -43.94 -10.49
C TRP A 1142 -25.60 -42.81 -11.37
N GLY A 1143 -24.83 -41.74 -11.54
CA GLY A 1143 -25.19 -40.60 -12.40
C GLY A 1143 -24.45 -40.59 -13.74
N ALA A 1144 -24.93 -39.80 -14.70
CA ALA A 1144 -24.35 -39.70 -16.04
C ALA A 1144 -22.89 -39.19 -16.07
N GLY A 1145 -22.48 -38.36 -15.10
CA GLY A 1145 -21.09 -37.88 -14.94
C GLY A 1145 -20.57 -37.01 -16.10
N GLY A 1146 -19.97 -35.85 -15.80
CA GLY A 1146 -19.44 -34.97 -16.86
C GLY A 1146 -20.52 -34.34 -17.75
N THR A 1147 -21.76 -34.26 -17.29
CA THR A 1147 -22.83 -33.53 -17.95
C THR A 1147 -22.62 -32.02 -17.76
N PRO A 1148 -22.87 -31.19 -18.80
CA PRO A 1148 -22.87 -29.73 -18.65
C PRO A 1148 -23.83 -29.28 -17.55
N GLN A 1149 -23.63 -28.05 -17.06
CA GLN A 1149 -24.62 -27.41 -16.20
C GLN A 1149 -25.94 -27.26 -16.99
N HIS A 1150 -27.08 -27.56 -16.35
CA HIS A 1150 -28.42 -27.51 -16.95
C HIS A 1150 -28.63 -28.43 -18.18
N PRO A 1151 -28.38 -29.74 -18.07
CA PRO A 1151 -28.47 -30.66 -19.21
C PRO A 1151 -29.88 -30.75 -19.81
N ASP A 1152 -30.93 -30.61 -18.99
CA ASP A 1152 -32.33 -30.65 -19.47
C ASP A 1152 -32.64 -29.51 -20.46
N ASP A 1153 -32.02 -28.34 -20.27
CA ASP A 1153 -32.17 -27.17 -21.13
C ASP A 1153 -31.59 -27.47 -22.53
N LEU A 1154 -30.34 -27.96 -22.56
CA LEU A 1154 -29.65 -28.38 -23.78
C LEU A 1154 -30.37 -29.51 -24.52
N MET A 1155 -30.94 -30.46 -23.77
CA MET A 1155 -31.66 -31.61 -24.35
C MET A 1155 -33.01 -31.20 -24.94
N SER A 1156 -33.63 -30.15 -24.41
CA SER A 1156 -34.89 -29.59 -24.90
C SER A 1156 -34.70 -28.67 -26.12
N ASN A 1157 -33.58 -27.94 -26.20
CA ASN A 1157 -33.23 -27.06 -27.30
C ASN A 1157 -31.71 -27.05 -27.53
N GLY A 1158 -31.26 -27.68 -28.62
CA GLY A 1158 -29.84 -27.83 -28.95
C GLY A 1158 -29.24 -26.71 -29.80
N GLU A 1159 -30.03 -25.74 -30.24
CA GLU A 1159 -29.55 -24.58 -31.00
C GLU A 1159 -29.16 -23.44 -30.06
N ARG A 1160 -27.95 -22.90 -30.24
CA ARG A 1160 -27.35 -21.87 -29.38
C ARG A 1160 -26.63 -20.80 -30.20
N LYS A 1161 -26.57 -19.59 -29.66
CA LYS A 1161 -25.78 -18.46 -30.18
C LYS A 1161 -24.51 -18.21 -29.38
N GLN A 1162 -24.47 -18.66 -28.13
CA GLN A 1162 -23.31 -18.52 -27.26
C GLN A 1162 -22.60 -19.85 -27.12
N ASP A 1163 -21.28 -19.78 -26.98
CA ASP A 1163 -20.48 -20.94 -26.63
C ASP A 1163 -20.89 -21.47 -25.25
N LEU A 1164 -20.84 -22.78 -25.09
CA LEU A 1164 -21.19 -23.47 -23.85
C LEU A 1164 -19.94 -23.60 -22.97
N GLU A 1165 -19.97 -22.99 -21.80
CA GLU A 1165 -19.01 -23.15 -20.74
C GLU A 1165 -19.29 -24.44 -19.94
N MET A 1166 -18.32 -25.34 -19.92
CA MET A 1166 -18.38 -26.62 -19.22
C MET A 1166 -18.02 -26.47 -17.73
N GLY A 1167 -17.24 -25.44 -17.37
CA GLY A 1167 -16.87 -25.11 -16.00
C GLY A 1167 -16.32 -26.31 -15.22
N LEU A 1168 -16.87 -26.57 -14.03
CA LEU A 1168 -16.52 -27.71 -13.17
C LEU A 1168 -16.69 -29.09 -13.82
N SER A 1169 -17.44 -29.19 -14.92
CA SER A 1169 -17.69 -30.46 -15.60
C SER A 1169 -16.47 -31.00 -16.33
N ARG A 1170 -15.47 -30.14 -16.65
CA ARG A 1170 -14.20 -30.59 -17.22
C ARG A 1170 -13.44 -31.41 -16.19
N GLY A 1171 -13.07 -32.64 -16.55
CA GLY A 1171 -12.45 -33.58 -15.63
C GLY A 1171 -12.85 -35.02 -15.91
N SER A 1172 -12.54 -35.90 -14.96
CA SER A 1172 -12.94 -37.31 -14.98
C SER A 1172 -14.05 -37.60 -13.98
N TYR A 1173 -15.00 -38.44 -14.35
CA TYR A 1173 -16.02 -39.01 -13.49
C TYR A 1173 -16.00 -40.52 -13.65
N HIS A 1174 -15.51 -41.21 -12.62
CA HIS A 1174 -15.49 -42.67 -12.54
C HIS A 1174 -16.56 -43.12 -11.56
N SER A 1175 -17.41 -44.06 -11.97
CA SER A 1175 -18.40 -44.66 -11.09
C SER A 1175 -18.37 -46.18 -11.17
N THR A 1176 -18.40 -46.82 -10.02
CA THR A 1176 -18.50 -48.28 -9.91
C THR A 1176 -19.69 -48.67 -9.06
N VAL A 1177 -20.44 -49.67 -9.52
CA VAL A 1177 -21.60 -50.22 -8.80
C VAL A 1177 -21.37 -51.69 -8.56
N SER A 1178 -21.63 -52.13 -7.32
CA SER A 1178 -21.75 -53.54 -6.94
C SER A 1178 -23.11 -53.77 -6.27
N LEU A 1179 -24.05 -54.36 -7.01
CA LEU A 1179 -25.42 -54.60 -6.58
C LEU A 1179 -25.68 -56.10 -6.39
N GLU A 1180 -25.85 -56.54 -5.15
CA GLU A 1180 -26.26 -57.91 -4.82
C GLU A 1180 -27.75 -58.07 -5.16
N LEU A 1181 -28.06 -58.99 -6.07
CA LEU A 1181 -29.42 -59.25 -6.54
C LEU A 1181 -30.18 -60.15 -5.55
N PRO A 1182 -31.52 -60.12 -5.52
CA PRO A 1182 -32.27 -61.06 -4.69
C PRO A 1182 -32.09 -62.50 -5.20
N ALA A 1183 -32.10 -63.47 -4.28
CA ALA A 1183 -31.89 -64.88 -4.63
C ALA A 1183 -32.87 -65.36 -5.72
N GLY A 1184 -32.32 -65.97 -6.76
CA GLY A 1184 -33.09 -66.53 -7.88
C GLY A 1184 -33.49 -65.50 -8.95
N TYR A 1185 -32.98 -64.28 -8.95
CA TYR A 1185 -33.14 -63.33 -10.06
C TYR A 1185 -31.91 -63.34 -10.98
N ALA A 1186 -32.14 -63.23 -12.29
CA ALA A 1186 -31.08 -63.10 -13.30
C ALA A 1186 -31.32 -61.90 -14.21
N VAL A 1187 -30.25 -61.16 -14.55
CA VAL A 1187 -30.32 -60.00 -15.46
C VAL A 1187 -30.66 -60.47 -16.89
N GLN A 1188 -31.64 -59.84 -17.52
CA GLN A 1188 -31.98 -60.05 -18.94
C GLN A 1188 -31.28 -59.03 -19.82
N ASP A 1189 -30.90 -59.44 -21.04
CA ASP A 1189 -30.37 -58.57 -22.10
C ASP A 1189 -29.23 -57.63 -21.65
N LEU A 1190 -28.25 -58.20 -20.93
CA LEU A 1190 -27.06 -57.47 -20.48
C LEU A 1190 -26.18 -57.10 -21.70
N GLN A 1191 -26.15 -55.81 -22.03
CA GLN A 1191 -25.15 -55.28 -22.96
C GLN A 1191 -23.85 -55.06 -22.18
N PRO A 1192 -22.77 -55.77 -22.52
CA PRO A 1192 -21.57 -55.78 -21.67
C PRO A 1192 -20.75 -54.49 -21.78
N LEU A 1193 -20.85 -53.75 -22.88
CA LEU A 1193 -20.04 -52.55 -23.11
C LEU A 1193 -20.84 -51.51 -23.91
N VAL A 1194 -20.84 -50.28 -23.42
CA VAL A 1194 -21.30 -49.10 -24.12
C VAL A 1194 -20.15 -48.11 -24.18
N GLU A 1195 -19.80 -47.66 -25.37
CA GLU A 1195 -18.71 -46.71 -25.59
C GLU A 1195 -19.17 -45.62 -26.55
N GLN A 1196 -18.88 -44.37 -26.20
CA GLN A 1196 -19.11 -43.21 -27.04
C GLN A 1196 -17.90 -42.29 -26.96
N LYS A 1197 -17.44 -41.79 -28.11
CA LYS A 1197 -16.34 -40.83 -28.21
C LYS A 1197 -16.82 -39.55 -28.90
N SER A 1198 -16.25 -38.43 -28.50
CA SER A 1198 -16.48 -37.12 -29.09
C SER A 1198 -15.21 -36.27 -29.01
N ASP A 1199 -15.22 -35.11 -29.66
CA ASP A 1199 -14.09 -34.17 -29.62
C ASP A 1199 -13.92 -33.50 -28.25
N TRP A 1200 -14.94 -33.55 -27.38
CA TRP A 1200 -14.94 -32.88 -26.07
C TRP A 1200 -14.93 -33.86 -24.89
N GLY A 1201 -14.93 -35.17 -25.16
CA GLY A 1201 -15.01 -36.17 -24.11
C GLY A 1201 -15.25 -37.61 -24.58
N ASN A 1202 -15.09 -38.53 -23.63
CA ASN A 1202 -15.28 -39.97 -23.83
C ASN A 1202 -16.18 -40.53 -22.74
N TYR A 1203 -17.02 -41.49 -23.11
CA TYR A 1203 -17.87 -42.25 -22.21
C TYR A 1203 -17.66 -43.74 -22.45
N ARG A 1204 -17.51 -44.49 -21.38
CA ARG A 1204 -17.38 -45.94 -21.40
C ARG A 1204 -18.09 -46.53 -20.19
N ALA A 1205 -19.02 -47.46 -20.41
CA ALA A 1205 -19.67 -48.22 -19.36
C ALA A 1205 -19.56 -49.72 -19.64
N ASN A 1206 -19.03 -50.46 -18.67
CA ASN A 1206 -18.83 -51.90 -18.73
C ASN A 1206 -19.71 -52.59 -17.68
N TYR A 1207 -20.46 -53.60 -18.11
CA TYR A 1207 -21.43 -54.30 -17.29
C TYR A 1207 -21.11 -55.80 -17.25
N ARG A 1208 -21.06 -56.38 -16.05
CA ARG A 1208 -20.86 -57.83 -15.89
C ARG A 1208 -21.66 -58.36 -14.70
N VAL A 1209 -22.05 -59.62 -14.78
CA VAL A 1209 -22.66 -60.35 -13.67
C VAL A 1209 -21.70 -61.46 -13.24
N ASP A 1210 -21.42 -61.54 -11.94
CA ASP A 1210 -20.61 -62.60 -11.35
C ASP A 1210 -21.32 -63.16 -10.12
N GLY A 1211 -21.63 -64.45 -10.14
CA GLY A 1211 -22.54 -65.08 -9.19
C GLY A 1211 -23.92 -64.41 -9.18
N ASN A 1212 -24.26 -63.77 -8.06
CA ASN A 1212 -25.53 -63.07 -7.84
C ASN A 1212 -25.35 -61.55 -7.70
N THR A 1213 -24.23 -61.01 -8.21
CA THR A 1213 -23.89 -59.58 -8.10
C THR A 1213 -23.77 -58.97 -9.50
N LEU A 1214 -24.50 -57.88 -9.74
CA LEU A 1214 -24.34 -57.03 -10.92
C LEU A 1214 -23.24 -56.00 -10.64
N TYR A 1215 -22.22 -56.00 -11.50
CA TYR A 1215 -21.17 -55.00 -11.50
C TYR A 1215 -21.33 -54.07 -12.70
N ALA A 1216 -21.21 -52.78 -12.45
CA ALA A 1216 -21.18 -51.75 -13.48
C ALA A 1216 -19.96 -50.83 -13.23
N ASP A 1217 -19.22 -50.49 -14.28
CA ASP A 1217 -18.05 -49.62 -14.23
C ASP A 1217 -18.15 -48.58 -15.36
N GLN A 1218 -18.27 -47.31 -15.00
CA GLN A 1218 -18.50 -46.19 -15.91
C GLN A 1218 -17.39 -45.15 -15.77
N LEU A 1219 -16.74 -44.81 -16.87
CA LEU A 1219 -15.80 -43.70 -16.97
C LEU A 1219 -16.34 -42.66 -17.97
N SER A 1220 -16.53 -41.43 -17.51
CA SER A 1220 -16.83 -40.26 -18.33
C SER A 1220 -15.68 -39.25 -18.18
N THR A 1221 -15.17 -38.72 -19.29
CA THR A 1221 -14.14 -37.67 -19.29
C THR A 1221 -14.60 -36.50 -20.14
N VAL A 1222 -14.47 -35.27 -19.65
CA VAL A 1222 -14.70 -34.03 -20.40
C VAL A 1222 -13.39 -33.29 -20.50
N THR A 1223 -12.93 -33.00 -21.72
CA THR A 1223 -11.58 -32.45 -21.97
C THR A 1223 -11.55 -30.94 -22.15
N SER A 1224 -12.68 -30.32 -22.52
CA SER A 1224 -12.76 -28.92 -22.92
C SER A 1224 -13.53 -28.07 -21.90
N TYR A 1225 -13.05 -26.86 -21.63
CA TYR A 1225 -13.78 -25.87 -20.83
C TYR A 1225 -14.87 -25.15 -21.61
N ARG A 1226 -14.72 -25.05 -22.94
CA ARG A 1226 -15.63 -24.31 -23.81
C ARG A 1226 -15.95 -25.15 -25.05
N ILE A 1227 -17.22 -25.19 -25.43
CA ILE A 1227 -17.72 -25.86 -26.64
C ILE A 1227 -18.35 -24.79 -27.52
N ALA A 1228 -17.90 -24.70 -28.77
CA ALA A 1228 -18.42 -23.72 -29.71
C ALA A 1228 -19.93 -23.89 -29.91
N ALA A 1229 -20.68 -22.79 -30.02
CA ALA A 1229 -22.14 -22.81 -30.19
C ALA A 1229 -22.57 -23.72 -31.36
N ALA A 1230 -21.80 -23.72 -32.45
CA ALA A 1230 -22.05 -24.55 -33.63
C ALA A 1230 -21.88 -26.06 -33.41
N ASP A 1231 -21.16 -26.48 -32.37
CA ASP A 1231 -20.90 -27.88 -32.04
C ASP A 1231 -21.85 -28.43 -30.95
N VAL A 1232 -22.63 -27.58 -30.30
CA VAL A 1232 -23.61 -27.98 -29.27
C VAL A 1232 -24.63 -29.01 -29.76
N PRO A 1233 -25.18 -28.96 -31.00
CA PRO A 1233 -26.09 -30.01 -31.47
C PRO A 1233 -25.47 -31.41 -31.46
N LYS A 1234 -24.17 -31.52 -31.77
CA LYS A 1234 -23.43 -32.79 -31.72
C LYS A 1234 -23.19 -33.25 -30.27
N LEU A 1235 -22.94 -32.31 -29.36
CA LEU A 1235 -22.90 -32.60 -27.92
C LEU A 1235 -24.24 -33.15 -27.42
N VAL A 1236 -25.37 -32.59 -27.87
CA VAL A 1236 -26.70 -33.09 -27.50
C VAL A 1236 -26.91 -34.53 -27.97
N GLU A 1237 -26.42 -34.90 -29.16
CA GLU A 1237 -26.45 -36.29 -29.64
C GLU A 1237 -25.58 -37.23 -28.78
N TYR A 1238 -24.38 -36.78 -28.42
CA TYR A 1238 -23.51 -37.48 -27.47
C TYR A 1238 -24.23 -37.70 -26.13
N LEU A 1239 -24.81 -36.63 -25.55
CA LEU A 1239 -25.53 -36.67 -24.28
C LEU A 1239 -26.78 -37.55 -24.34
N LYS A 1240 -27.52 -37.59 -25.45
CA LYS A 1240 -28.66 -38.51 -25.64
C LYS A 1240 -28.22 -39.97 -25.50
N THR A 1241 -27.08 -40.31 -26.10
CA THR A 1241 -26.54 -41.67 -26.06
C THR A 1241 -26.07 -42.05 -24.65
N THR A 1242 -25.28 -41.18 -24.01
CA THR A 1242 -24.76 -41.44 -22.64
C THR A 1242 -25.86 -41.37 -21.57
N ASN A 1243 -26.86 -40.51 -21.74
CA ASN A 1243 -28.02 -40.44 -20.85
C ASN A 1243 -28.93 -41.66 -21.00
N SER A 1244 -29.10 -42.18 -22.23
CA SER A 1244 -29.87 -43.40 -22.44
C SER A 1244 -29.27 -44.61 -21.73
N ASP A 1245 -27.93 -44.69 -21.65
CA ASP A 1245 -27.25 -45.77 -20.94
C ASP A 1245 -27.29 -45.56 -19.41
N SER A 1246 -26.96 -44.35 -18.94
CA SER A 1246 -26.94 -44.06 -17.49
C SER A 1246 -28.32 -44.08 -16.83
N SER A 1247 -29.41 -43.84 -17.58
CA SER A 1247 -30.79 -43.95 -17.10
C SER A 1247 -31.44 -45.33 -17.33
N LYS A 1248 -30.68 -46.31 -17.83
CA LYS A 1248 -31.17 -47.65 -18.15
C LYS A 1248 -31.68 -48.38 -16.91
N GLN A 1249 -32.84 -49.01 -17.03
CA GLN A 1249 -33.36 -49.94 -16.03
C GLN A 1249 -33.04 -51.38 -16.45
N PHE A 1250 -32.36 -52.12 -15.58
CA PHE A 1250 -32.06 -53.53 -15.80
C PHE A 1250 -33.28 -54.38 -15.45
N VAL A 1251 -33.65 -55.26 -16.37
CA VAL A 1251 -34.74 -56.21 -16.17
C VAL A 1251 -34.18 -57.45 -15.49
N LEU A 1252 -34.54 -57.67 -14.22
CA LEU A 1252 -34.18 -58.87 -13.47
C LEU A 1252 -35.37 -59.83 -13.51
N LYS A 1253 -35.18 -61.04 -14.01
CA LYS A 1253 -36.23 -62.06 -14.10
C LYS A 1253 -36.00 -63.16 -13.08
N LYS A 1254 -37.05 -63.51 -12.34
CA LYS A 1254 -37.13 -64.74 -11.56
C LYS A 1254 -37.58 -65.88 -12.51
N PRO A 1255 -36.80 -66.97 -12.65
CA PRO A 1255 -37.09 -68.10 -13.55
C PRO A 1255 -38.49 -68.66 -13.41
#